data_AF-A0A364LCY0-F1
#
_entry.id   AF-A0A364LCY0-F1
#
_cell.length_a   1.000
_cell.length_b   1.000
_cell.length_c   1.000
_cell.angle_alpha   90.00
_cell.angle_beta   90.00
_cell.angle_gamma   90.00
#
_symmetry.space_group_name_H-M   'P 1'
#
loop_
_entity.id
_entity.type
_entity.pdbx_description
1 polymer ?
#
loop_
_entity_poly.entity_id
_entity_poly.type
_entity_poly.pdbx_seq_one_letter_code
_entity_poly.pdbx_strand_id
1 'polypeptide(L)'
;MIRSFFTAASLAATVSAQYFPPPREGLTVIKSNVTEGVTISYKEPGICETTPNVKSFSGYVHLPPHTLDDVHLDQNYSINTFFWFFESRHDPVNAPLTIWMNGGPGSSSMIGLFQENGPCRVNADSNSTTLNPHSWNNYANVIYIDQPNQVGFSYDELQNGTYNLVTGELKPLDDEMSSVPEQNSTFLVGTFPTIEGTRSTANNTENAAKALWEFAQVWFSEFPEYKPGNDRVSLWTESYGGRYGPSFTAFFQQQNQKIADGSLQGHHAIHMDTLGIINGCVDLLTQDLSYAEFAYNNTYGIEAINQTVYEAAVDSWNKEGGCRDQILACRALAAVGDPLSLGNNETVNGACHNASDYCSNALEGPYTEFGGRGYYDITHEVLDPFPPNYFMGYLSQSWVLGAIGAAVNWTESVESVYAAFQNTGDYARSDVLGYLEDIAYVLDQGIKVALVYGDRDYACNWIGGEEVSLAVEYSDADKFRSAGYADLYTNDTFVGGKIRQYGNFSFTRVYQAGHEVPAYQPETSFAIFNRSLSNLDIATGRVSTVENATYATEGPSSTWDVKNEAPPMPESMCYVLALWATCTDDEVEAIVNGTAVIEDYILVGSSAKSAPFSAPLSIESSVKDDIEEHNGWFQILLSLSEFFDVLLKLWPMLEFELNFETNQGLVEKAKIYFQIELSSTFNRLHQKNSLGVTADRHRIYSIDLDPPQSLRTLSEELTITDNDPNIHGKTESDVESPIDIPQLTTTTERRLMAKVDLHVLPFLCVLYLMAFLDRVNISNAVLFGLQQDLDIQTGTKYNTALTIFFIPYIIFEIPSNILLKKLKPHVWLSFCMGMFGFVMIMQGLVQNWGGLMATRFFLGLFETGMFPGCFYLMSCWYTRGEAQKRFSFFFGSATLAGAFGGVLAYGIGKMNGIRGYRGWRWLFIIEGLLTIVIAVIWFWTLPDFPETVKWLDEEERAFIKAKLEKDTGKSEHAETITWRDALEVFKDYKIFVGGLAYFGLIVPAYGYAYFANSIIKSYGYSALTTQLYSVPPWAAAFAFSQVVAYFSDRLRHRFLFTIIPICITLVGLAMLLNIHNHRHVEYGALFLVTSGTYSAMPVIVCWFAMNLGGHKRRSVGTAWQVGFGNIGGIIATYSFLSKDAPEYRNGFIICISFTCLSAVACIVYLLGIWHANRQKDRDATIPSPGASDQLTDDKTKDLGDLAPSYRYIY
;
A
#
# COMPACT_ATOMS: atom_id res chain seq x y z
N MET A 1 6.69 10.35 45.91
CA MET A 1 6.19 9.32 44.97
C MET A 1 5.36 9.90 43.81
N ILE A 2 5.34 11.23 43.61
CA ILE A 2 4.63 11.90 42.48
C ILE A 2 5.61 12.26 41.35
N ARG A 3 6.89 12.57 41.67
CA ARG A 3 7.94 12.79 40.66
C ARG A 3 8.29 11.55 39.83
N SER A 4 8.23 10.35 40.41
CA SER A 4 8.56 9.10 39.70
C SER A 4 7.49 8.64 38.71
N PHE A 5 6.23 9.07 38.89
CA PHE A 5 5.13 8.79 37.98
C PHE A 5 5.19 9.68 36.73
N PHE A 6 5.65 10.92 36.88
CA PHE A 6 5.88 11.81 35.74
C PHE A 6 7.11 11.40 34.93
N THR A 7 8.17 10.86 35.54
CA THR A 7 9.35 10.38 34.81
C THR A 7 9.10 9.11 33.98
N ALA A 8 8.20 8.21 34.39
CA ALA A 8 7.89 7.01 33.61
C ALA A 8 6.90 7.30 32.46
N ALA A 9 5.96 8.23 32.67
CA ALA A 9 5.09 8.73 31.61
C ALA A 9 5.86 9.59 30.60
N SER A 10 6.86 10.36 31.05
CA SER A 10 7.76 11.09 30.15
C SER A 10 8.72 10.14 29.43
N LEU A 11 9.15 9.02 30.00
CA LEU A 11 10.00 8.05 29.28
C LEU A 11 9.24 7.26 28.20
N ALA A 12 7.96 6.90 28.43
CA ALA A 12 7.11 6.31 27.39
C ALA A 12 6.74 7.34 26.30
N ALA A 13 6.52 8.60 26.68
CA ALA A 13 6.29 9.69 25.73
C ALA A 13 7.56 10.09 24.95
N THR A 14 8.77 9.97 25.53
CA THR A 14 10.02 10.26 24.82
C THR A 14 10.42 9.18 23.82
N VAL A 15 10.03 7.92 24.03
CA VAL A 15 10.31 6.84 23.06
C VAL A 15 9.30 6.88 21.90
N SER A 16 8.03 7.23 22.12
CA SER A 16 7.07 7.46 21.02
C SER A 16 7.31 8.79 20.27
N ALA A 17 7.92 9.80 20.91
CA ALA A 17 8.29 11.06 20.26
C ALA A 17 9.55 10.97 19.38
N GLN A 18 10.26 9.83 19.38
CA GLN A 18 11.49 9.67 18.61
C GLN A 18 11.24 9.31 17.13
N TYR A 19 10.11 8.66 16.80
CA TYR A 19 9.84 8.14 15.45
C TYR A 19 9.12 9.14 14.54
N PHE A 20 8.22 9.95 15.10
CA PHE A 20 7.44 10.92 14.34
C PHE A 20 8.14 12.28 14.30
N PRO A 21 7.86 13.12 13.28
CA PRO A 21 8.34 14.48 13.25
C PRO A 21 7.87 15.22 14.50
N PRO A 22 8.76 15.95 15.19
CA PRO A 22 8.40 16.65 16.42
C PRO A 22 7.39 17.77 16.12
N PRO A 23 6.66 18.27 17.14
CA PRO A 23 5.78 19.43 16.97
C PRO A 23 6.50 20.60 16.30
N ARG A 24 5.90 21.15 15.23
CA ARG A 24 6.46 22.25 14.45
C ARG A 24 6.34 23.58 15.19
N GLU A 25 7.26 23.82 16.13
CA GLU A 25 7.32 25.05 16.92
C GLU A 25 8.14 26.15 16.23
N GLY A 26 7.74 27.41 16.44
CA GLY A 26 8.47 28.58 15.95
C GLY A 26 8.29 28.88 14.46
N LEU A 27 7.26 28.33 13.80
CA LEU A 27 6.94 28.66 12.43
C LEU A 27 6.34 30.06 12.32
N THR A 28 6.86 30.84 11.38
CA THR A 28 6.19 32.01 10.83
C THR A 28 5.22 31.53 9.77
N VAL A 29 3.95 31.98 9.81
CA VAL A 29 2.93 31.62 8.81
C VAL A 29 2.36 32.90 8.22
N ILE A 30 2.45 33.02 6.90
CA ILE A 30 1.98 34.16 6.13
C ILE A 30 0.90 33.67 5.16
N LYS A 31 -0.21 34.40 5.08
CA LYS A 31 -1.22 34.18 4.05
C LYS A 31 -0.77 34.93 2.79
N SER A 32 -0.74 34.23 1.66
CA SER A 32 -0.32 34.82 0.39
C SER A 32 -1.22 36.00 0.04
N ASN A 33 -0.60 37.10 -0.38
CA ASN A 33 -1.32 38.26 -0.93
C ASN A 33 -1.56 38.15 -2.44
N VAL A 34 -0.99 37.13 -3.09
CA VAL A 34 -1.06 36.90 -4.55
C VAL A 34 -2.20 35.95 -4.90
N THR A 35 -2.32 34.84 -4.18
CA THR A 35 -3.28 33.76 -4.47
C THR A 35 -4.15 33.50 -3.25
N GLU A 36 -5.48 33.60 -3.41
CA GLU A 36 -6.42 33.44 -2.29
C GLU A 36 -6.37 32.02 -1.70
N GLY A 37 -6.33 31.91 -0.37
CA GLY A 37 -6.31 30.62 0.33
C GLY A 37 -4.93 29.97 0.47
N VAL A 38 -3.93 30.42 -0.31
CA VAL A 38 -2.55 29.92 -0.24
C VAL A 38 -1.82 30.49 0.98
N THR A 39 -0.96 29.67 1.59
CA THR A 39 -0.12 30.10 2.73
C THR A 39 1.32 29.65 2.57
N ILE A 40 2.24 30.41 3.15
CA ILE A 40 3.64 30.04 3.28
C ILE A 40 3.98 29.96 4.77
N SER A 41 4.69 28.90 5.17
CA SER A 41 5.13 28.68 6.54
C SER A 41 6.62 28.36 6.59
N TYR A 42 7.40 28.98 7.47
CA TYR A 42 8.84 28.77 7.52
C TYR A 42 9.47 29.13 8.88
N LYS A 43 10.68 28.65 9.10
CA LYS A 43 11.54 29.03 10.24
C LYS A 43 13.01 28.97 9.83
N GLU A 44 13.88 29.53 10.66
CA GLU A 44 15.33 29.44 10.48
C GLU A 44 15.88 28.19 11.21
N PRO A 45 16.46 27.20 10.50
CA PRO A 45 16.87 25.94 11.12
C PRO A 45 18.13 26.03 11.98
N GLY A 46 19.08 26.91 11.62
CA GLY A 46 20.36 27.06 12.32
C GLY A 46 21.31 25.86 12.21
N ILE A 47 21.13 25.02 11.16
CA ILE A 47 21.89 23.80 10.91
C ILE A 47 22.34 23.73 9.45
N CYS A 48 23.34 22.90 9.15
CA CYS A 48 24.05 22.83 7.86
C CYS A 48 24.83 24.11 7.50
N GLU A 49 24.16 25.24 7.32
CA GLU A 49 24.82 26.54 7.17
C GLU A 49 25.10 27.15 8.55
N THR A 50 26.38 27.33 8.86
CA THR A 50 26.85 27.80 10.18
C THR A 50 27.74 29.04 10.08
N THR A 51 27.88 29.61 8.88
CA THR A 51 28.63 30.84 8.64
C THR A 51 27.96 32.01 9.39
N PRO A 52 28.71 32.78 10.21
CA PRO A 52 28.13 33.88 10.98
C PRO A 52 27.40 34.91 10.11
N ASN A 53 26.17 35.24 10.48
CA ASN A 53 25.27 36.19 9.79
C ASN A 53 24.73 35.75 8.43
N VAL A 54 24.89 34.49 8.04
CA VAL A 54 24.24 33.91 6.85
C VAL A 54 22.99 33.18 7.31
N LYS A 55 21.82 33.57 6.79
CA LYS A 55 20.55 32.96 7.17
C LYS A 55 20.19 31.79 6.29
N SER A 56 19.32 30.94 6.82
CA SER A 56 18.64 29.91 6.07
C SER A 56 17.19 29.82 6.51
N PHE A 57 16.31 29.38 5.61
CA PHE A 57 14.89 29.17 5.93
C PHE A 57 14.44 27.85 5.35
N SER A 58 13.72 27.07 6.13
CA SER A 58 13.01 25.89 5.62
C SER A 58 11.55 25.94 5.99
N GLY A 59 10.72 25.33 5.16
CA GLY A 59 9.28 25.45 5.32
C GLY A 59 8.48 24.91 4.15
N TYR A 60 7.22 25.36 4.07
CA TYR A 60 6.23 24.87 3.13
C TYR A 60 5.48 26.01 2.47
N VAL A 61 5.22 25.89 1.16
CA VAL A 61 4.13 26.60 0.49
C VAL A 61 2.95 25.64 0.36
N HIS A 62 1.80 26.03 0.88
CA HIS A 62 0.57 25.25 0.90
C HIS A 62 -0.41 25.78 -0.16
N LEU A 63 -0.68 24.95 -1.17
CA LEU A 63 -1.72 25.17 -2.17
C LEU A 63 -2.95 24.30 -1.83
N PRO A 64 -4.09 24.90 -1.48
CA PRO A 64 -5.35 24.15 -1.29
C PRO A 64 -5.77 23.39 -2.57
N PRO A 65 -6.68 22.40 -2.47
CA PRO A 65 -7.31 21.83 -3.66
C PRO A 65 -7.95 22.92 -4.54
N HIS A 66 -7.90 22.71 -5.85
CA HIS A 66 -8.41 23.58 -6.90
C HIS A 66 -7.65 24.89 -7.10
N THR A 67 -6.44 25.02 -6.55
CA THR A 67 -5.59 26.21 -6.78
C THR A 67 -5.12 26.29 -8.25
N LEU A 68 -4.98 25.14 -8.91
CA LEU A 68 -4.41 25.03 -10.26
C LEU A 68 -5.48 24.99 -11.38
N ASP A 69 -6.75 25.24 -11.06
CA ASP A 69 -7.85 25.24 -12.02
C ASP A 69 -7.65 26.30 -13.13
N ASP A 70 -7.09 27.46 -12.77
CA ASP A 70 -6.82 28.58 -13.70
C ASP A 70 -5.76 28.24 -14.75
N VAL A 71 -4.90 27.26 -14.47
CA VAL A 71 -3.91 26.70 -15.41
C VAL A 71 -4.35 25.35 -15.97
N HIS A 72 -5.66 25.08 -15.96
CA HIS A 72 -6.34 23.92 -16.54
C HIS A 72 -5.92 22.57 -15.93
N LEU A 73 -5.57 22.54 -14.66
CA LEU A 73 -5.25 21.30 -13.94
C LEU A 73 -6.25 21.05 -12.81
N ASP A 74 -7.05 19.99 -12.95
CA ASP A 74 -8.01 19.56 -11.91
C ASP A 74 -7.27 18.89 -10.74
N GLN A 75 -6.81 19.73 -9.81
CA GLN A 75 -6.03 19.34 -8.63
C GLN A 75 -6.95 19.19 -7.42
N ASN A 76 -7.40 17.97 -7.14
CA ASN A 76 -8.39 17.68 -6.08
C ASN A 76 -7.80 17.27 -4.70
N TYR A 77 -6.51 17.44 -4.51
CA TYR A 77 -5.75 17.16 -3.28
C TYR A 77 -5.03 18.44 -2.84
N SER A 78 -4.44 18.52 -1.65
CA SER A 78 -3.62 19.70 -1.28
C SER A 78 -2.15 19.49 -1.66
N ILE A 79 -1.40 20.55 -1.97
CA ILE A 79 0.04 20.48 -2.24
C ILE A 79 0.76 21.25 -1.14
N ASN A 80 1.63 20.58 -0.38
CA ASN A 80 2.51 21.23 0.59
C ASN A 80 3.95 21.03 0.10
N THR A 81 4.46 21.97 -0.68
CA THR A 81 5.81 21.90 -1.26
C THR A 81 6.84 22.36 -0.23
N PHE A 82 7.73 21.46 0.17
CA PHE A 82 8.85 21.76 1.05
C PHE A 82 9.96 22.49 0.29
N PHE A 83 10.56 23.47 0.96
CA PHE A 83 11.76 24.14 0.48
C PHE A 83 12.78 24.32 1.60
N TRP A 84 14.06 24.37 1.22
CA TRP A 84 15.15 24.82 2.06
C TRP A 84 16.01 25.85 1.33
N PHE A 85 15.95 27.08 1.80
CA PHE A 85 16.65 28.24 1.28
C PHE A 85 17.91 28.57 2.09
N PHE A 86 18.96 28.98 1.40
CA PHE A 86 20.21 29.48 1.98
C PHE A 86 20.60 30.80 1.34
N GLU A 87 20.90 31.79 2.18
CA GLU A 87 21.48 33.06 1.76
C GLU A 87 22.87 32.84 1.15
N SER A 88 23.25 33.74 0.25
CA SER A 88 24.64 33.88 -0.17
C SER A 88 25.54 34.22 1.03
N ARG A 89 26.69 33.56 1.12
CA ARG A 89 27.70 33.85 2.17
C ARG A 89 28.39 35.21 2.02
N HIS A 90 28.30 35.86 0.86
CA HIS A 90 29.04 37.10 0.58
C HIS A 90 28.16 38.34 0.47
N ASP A 91 27.09 38.29 -0.33
CA ASP A 91 26.20 39.44 -0.54
C ASP A 91 24.77 38.97 -0.85
N PRO A 92 24.01 38.50 0.15
CA PRO A 92 22.70 37.90 -0.07
C PRO A 92 21.67 38.88 -0.64
N VAL A 93 21.86 40.19 -0.48
CA VAL A 93 20.93 41.20 -1.02
C VAL A 93 21.09 41.36 -2.53
N ASN A 94 22.32 41.27 -3.06
CA ASN A 94 22.59 41.46 -4.49
C ASN A 94 22.92 40.16 -5.24
N ALA A 95 23.07 39.05 -4.52
CA ALA A 95 23.36 37.75 -5.12
C ALA A 95 22.23 37.30 -6.06
N PRO A 96 22.56 36.59 -7.17
CA PRO A 96 21.57 35.90 -7.97
C PRO A 96 20.81 34.88 -7.14
N LEU A 97 19.57 34.62 -7.50
CA LEU A 97 18.73 33.60 -6.90
C LEU A 97 18.67 32.37 -7.80
N THR A 98 18.95 31.21 -7.24
CA THR A 98 18.97 29.93 -7.93
C THR A 98 18.01 28.95 -7.27
N ILE A 99 17.13 28.35 -8.06
CA ILE A 99 16.36 27.18 -7.69
C ILE A 99 17.16 25.94 -8.08
N TRP A 100 17.26 24.98 -7.18
CA TRP A 100 17.81 23.65 -7.41
C TRP A 100 16.73 22.57 -7.29
N MET A 101 16.69 21.64 -8.26
CA MET A 101 15.83 20.46 -8.21
C MET A 101 16.55 19.20 -8.69
N ASN A 102 16.53 18.13 -7.90
CA ASN A 102 16.94 16.79 -8.38
C ASN A 102 15.83 16.16 -9.27
N GLY A 103 16.12 14.98 -9.82
CA GLY A 103 15.28 14.27 -10.80
C GLY A 103 14.39 13.15 -10.25
N GLY A 104 14.64 11.91 -10.69
CA GLY A 104 13.86 10.71 -10.36
C GLY A 104 13.17 10.08 -11.59
N PRO A 105 11.95 10.52 -11.98
CA PRO A 105 11.10 11.52 -11.34
C PRO A 105 10.62 11.09 -9.96
N GLY A 106 10.56 12.03 -9.01
CA GLY A 106 10.08 11.76 -7.66
C GLY A 106 11.17 11.64 -6.59
N SER A 107 12.38 12.13 -6.87
CA SER A 107 13.52 12.12 -5.93
C SER A 107 13.69 13.47 -5.24
N SER A 108 14.05 13.46 -3.96
CA SER A 108 14.20 14.66 -3.13
C SER A 108 15.39 15.53 -3.55
N SER A 109 15.22 16.85 -3.46
CA SER A 109 16.29 17.82 -3.69
C SER A 109 17.27 17.93 -2.52
N MET A 110 17.04 17.18 -1.45
CA MET A 110 17.99 17.04 -0.35
C MET A 110 19.23 16.24 -0.76
N ILE A 111 19.14 15.42 -1.81
CA ILE A 111 20.29 14.76 -2.46
C ILE A 111 21.32 15.83 -2.86
N GLY A 112 20.93 16.78 -3.71
CA GLY A 112 21.84 17.83 -4.15
C GLY A 112 22.26 18.82 -3.07
N LEU A 113 21.45 19.01 -2.03
CA LEU A 113 21.84 19.80 -0.87
C LEU A 113 23.02 19.14 -0.13
N PHE A 114 22.95 17.84 0.18
CA PHE A 114 23.92 17.21 1.08
C PHE A 114 25.07 16.45 0.40
N GLN A 115 24.86 15.92 -0.81
CA GLN A 115 25.87 15.17 -1.55
C GLN A 115 26.62 16.05 -2.57
N GLU A 116 25.94 17.04 -3.13
CA GLU A 116 26.45 17.79 -4.28
C GLU A 116 26.94 19.20 -3.90
N ASN A 117 26.02 20.16 -3.89
CA ASN A 117 26.32 21.58 -4.05
C ASN A 117 25.83 22.48 -2.90
N GLY A 118 25.12 21.92 -1.92
CA GLY A 118 24.64 22.66 -0.75
C GLY A 118 25.74 23.05 0.25
N PRO A 119 25.35 23.77 1.31
CA PRO A 119 26.27 24.51 2.18
C PRO A 119 27.14 23.62 3.07
N CYS A 120 26.76 22.36 3.27
CA CYS A 120 27.48 21.41 4.10
C CYS A 120 27.46 20.00 3.52
N ARG A 121 28.39 19.17 3.98
CA ARG A 121 28.39 17.72 3.79
C ARG A 121 28.11 17.05 5.13
N VAL A 122 27.34 15.97 5.11
CA VAL A 122 27.09 15.16 6.31
C VAL A 122 28.29 14.24 6.56
N ASN A 123 28.75 14.19 7.81
CA ASN A 123 29.88 13.36 8.21
C ASN A 123 29.44 11.90 8.42
N ALA A 124 30.41 10.97 8.51
CA ALA A 124 30.16 9.54 8.62
C ALA A 124 29.36 9.11 9.88
N ASP A 125 29.28 9.97 10.89
CA ASP A 125 28.44 9.75 12.09
C ASP A 125 26.93 9.95 11.80
N SER A 126 26.56 10.32 10.56
CA SER A 126 25.20 10.66 10.15
C SER A 126 24.51 11.69 11.06
N ASN A 127 25.29 12.54 11.74
CA ASN A 127 24.80 13.41 12.80
C ASN A 127 25.46 14.80 12.77
N SER A 128 26.75 14.90 12.44
CA SER A 128 27.44 16.17 12.30
C SER A 128 27.60 16.56 10.83
N THR A 129 27.83 17.85 10.59
CA THR A 129 28.05 18.40 9.25
C THR A 129 29.35 19.19 9.20
N THR A 130 29.94 19.26 8.01
CA THR A 130 31.11 20.08 7.71
C THR A 130 30.76 21.03 6.58
N LEU A 131 31.13 22.31 6.68
CA LEU A 131 30.84 23.29 5.62
C LEU A 131 31.50 22.85 4.30
N ASN A 132 30.73 22.90 3.22
CA ASN A 132 31.19 22.66 1.86
C ASN A 132 31.91 23.92 1.35
N PRO A 133 33.24 23.87 1.08
CA PRO A 133 33.98 25.02 0.58
C PRO A 133 33.58 25.41 -0.85
N HIS A 134 32.98 24.50 -1.61
CA HIS A 134 32.52 24.71 -2.99
C HIS A 134 31.00 24.82 -3.08
N SER A 135 30.32 25.17 -1.98
CA SER A 135 28.88 25.35 -2.03
C SER A 135 28.48 26.46 -2.98
N TRP A 136 27.38 26.24 -3.69
CA TRP A 136 26.80 27.22 -4.58
C TRP A 136 26.29 28.45 -3.83
N ASN A 137 25.92 28.31 -2.55
CA ASN A 137 25.56 29.46 -1.72
C ASN A 137 26.74 30.36 -1.35
N ASN A 138 27.96 30.07 -1.81
CA ASN A 138 29.05 31.04 -1.69
C ASN A 138 28.69 32.36 -2.37
N TYR A 139 28.11 32.34 -3.58
CA TYR A 139 27.81 33.56 -4.36
C TYR A 139 26.39 33.65 -4.91
N ALA A 140 25.53 32.68 -4.62
CA ALA A 140 24.10 32.73 -4.96
C ALA A 140 23.25 32.57 -3.69
N ASN A 141 22.05 33.11 -3.70
CA ASN A 141 20.99 32.63 -2.84
C ASN A 141 20.45 31.35 -3.48
N VAL A 142 20.33 30.25 -2.74
CA VAL A 142 19.95 28.95 -3.31
C VAL A 142 18.74 28.39 -2.58
N ILE A 143 17.72 27.96 -3.33
CA ILE A 143 16.54 27.26 -2.81
C ILE A 143 16.49 25.84 -3.36
N TYR A 144 16.49 24.86 -2.46
CA TYR A 144 16.29 23.45 -2.76
C TYR A 144 14.81 23.12 -2.58
N ILE A 145 14.16 22.52 -3.58
CA ILE A 145 12.71 22.29 -3.57
C ILE A 145 12.41 20.81 -3.76
N ASP A 146 11.68 20.20 -2.82
CA ASP A 146 11.16 18.85 -2.99
C ASP A 146 9.89 18.89 -3.85
N GLN A 147 9.98 18.42 -5.09
CA GLN A 147 8.87 18.41 -6.04
C GLN A 147 8.92 17.16 -6.92
N PRO A 148 7.79 16.67 -7.45
CA PRO A 148 6.39 17.09 -7.21
C PRO A 148 5.85 16.77 -5.80
N ASN A 149 4.56 16.98 -5.56
CA ASN A 149 3.92 16.62 -4.29
C ASN A 149 4.15 15.14 -3.94
N GLN A 150 4.28 14.82 -2.64
CA GLN A 150 4.72 13.54 -2.06
C GLN A 150 6.24 13.30 -1.99
N VAL A 151 7.07 14.04 -2.73
CA VAL A 151 8.54 13.83 -2.75
C VAL A 151 9.20 14.37 -1.49
N GLY A 152 10.16 13.63 -0.92
CA GLY A 152 10.98 14.13 0.19
C GLY A 152 10.15 14.52 1.40
N PHE A 153 10.16 15.81 1.72
CA PHE A 153 9.33 16.37 2.77
C PHE A 153 7.99 16.94 2.29
N SER A 154 7.72 16.98 0.99
CA SER A 154 6.47 17.47 0.40
C SER A 154 5.33 16.47 0.52
N TYR A 155 4.11 16.94 0.79
CA TYR A 155 2.98 16.04 1.11
C TYR A 155 1.61 16.64 0.77
N ASP A 156 0.60 15.78 0.60
CA ASP A 156 -0.81 16.19 0.54
C ASP A 156 -1.46 16.20 1.92
N GLU A 157 -1.63 15.02 2.53
CA GLU A 157 -2.18 14.85 3.87
C GLU A 157 -1.18 14.08 4.72
N LEU A 158 -1.17 14.39 6.02
CA LEU A 158 -0.28 13.72 6.95
C LEU A 158 -0.88 12.37 7.33
N GLN A 159 -0.18 11.29 6.99
CA GLN A 159 -0.58 9.93 7.32
C GLN A 159 0.55 9.23 8.08
N ASN A 160 0.26 8.82 9.32
CA ASN A 160 1.20 7.99 10.06
C ASN A 160 1.34 6.64 9.36
N GLY A 161 2.56 6.11 9.27
CA GLY A 161 2.86 4.90 8.52
C GLY A 161 4.10 4.16 9.01
N THR A 162 4.36 3.01 8.40
CA THR A 162 5.61 2.26 8.52
C THR A 162 6.28 2.13 7.16
N TYR A 163 7.60 2.14 7.15
CA TYR A 163 8.41 1.94 5.94
C TYR A 163 9.34 0.74 6.13
N ASN A 164 9.26 -0.24 5.24
CA ASN A 164 10.13 -1.42 5.26
C ASN A 164 11.26 -1.24 4.23
N LEU A 165 12.51 -1.11 4.71
CA LEU A 165 13.69 -0.89 3.88
C LEU A 165 14.05 -2.10 3.00
N VAL A 166 13.62 -3.31 3.38
CA VAL A 166 13.85 -4.53 2.57
C VAL A 166 12.90 -4.55 1.38
N THR A 167 11.63 -4.26 1.60
CA THR A 167 10.60 -4.37 0.56
C THR A 167 10.29 -3.07 -0.15
N GLY A 168 10.80 -1.92 0.34
CA GLY A 168 10.42 -0.58 -0.11
C GLY A 168 8.97 -0.22 0.18
N GLU A 169 8.26 -1.00 1.01
CA GLU A 169 6.81 -0.86 1.18
C GLU A 169 6.48 0.15 2.27
N LEU A 170 5.72 1.18 1.89
CA LEU A 170 5.10 2.15 2.80
C LEU A 170 3.67 1.71 3.13
N LYS A 171 3.31 1.69 4.42
CA LYS A 171 1.95 1.31 4.87
C LYS A 171 1.37 2.31 5.86
N PRO A 172 0.08 2.62 5.79
CA PRO A 172 -0.58 3.42 6.83
C PRO A 172 -0.62 2.68 8.16
N LEU A 173 -0.42 3.44 9.24
CA LEU A 173 -0.72 3.02 10.60
C LEU A 173 -2.23 3.19 10.82
N ASP A 174 -2.92 2.08 10.96
CA ASP A 174 -4.35 2.12 11.25
C ASP A 174 -4.60 2.73 12.64
N ASP A 175 -5.62 3.58 12.76
CA ASP A 175 -6.03 4.28 14.00
C ASP A 175 -6.37 3.35 15.18
N GLU A 176 -6.35 2.03 14.97
CA GLU A 176 -6.56 1.00 15.99
C GLU A 176 -5.27 0.43 16.60
N MET A 177 -4.09 0.95 16.22
CA MET A 177 -2.82 0.63 16.89
C MET A 177 -2.72 1.30 18.26
N SER A 178 -3.04 0.54 19.32
CA SER A 178 -2.90 1.00 20.72
C SER A 178 -1.45 1.29 21.16
N SER A 179 -0.45 0.96 20.34
CA SER A 179 0.95 1.36 20.51
C SER A 179 1.66 1.46 19.15
N VAL A 180 2.48 2.49 18.99
CA VAL A 180 3.42 2.66 17.87
C VAL A 180 4.32 1.41 17.78
N PRO A 181 4.54 0.81 16.60
CA PRO A 181 5.33 -0.42 16.48
C PRO A 181 6.79 -0.09 16.82
N GLU A 182 7.52 -1.08 17.31
CA GLU A 182 8.94 -0.90 17.58
C GLU A 182 9.71 -0.85 16.25
N GLN A 183 10.42 0.25 16.02
CA GLN A 183 11.32 0.40 14.87
C GLN A 183 12.59 -0.44 15.08
N ASN A 184 13.14 -0.97 13.99
CA ASN A 184 14.45 -1.64 13.97
C ASN A 184 15.26 -1.18 12.75
N SER A 185 16.39 -1.85 12.46
CA SER A 185 17.30 -1.49 11.38
C SER A 185 16.69 -1.57 9.97
N THR A 186 15.60 -2.31 9.76
CA THR A 186 14.96 -2.49 8.44
C THR A 186 13.49 -2.09 8.40
N PHE A 187 12.89 -1.79 9.54
CA PHE A 187 11.48 -1.43 9.68
C PHE A 187 11.37 -0.11 10.43
N LEU A 188 11.06 0.97 9.70
CA LEU A 188 10.96 2.33 10.21
C LEU A 188 9.50 2.71 10.45
N VAL A 189 9.29 3.64 11.38
CA VAL A 189 7.97 4.19 11.72
C VAL A 189 8.02 5.71 11.62
N GLY A 190 6.99 6.34 11.06
CA GLY A 190 6.98 7.78 10.84
C GLY A 190 5.64 8.35 10.40
N THR A 191 5.63 9.63 10.07
CA THR A 191 4.54 10.32 9.37
C THR A 191 4.96 10.53 7.92
N PHE A 192 4.09 10.24 6.97
CA PHE A 192 4.36 10.30 5.53
C PHE A 192 3.20 11.01 4.81
N PRO A 193 3.33 11.34 3.52
CA PRO A 193 2.19 11.71 2.67
C PRO A 193 1.14 10.58 2.59
N THR A 194 -0.01 10.84 1.96
CA THR A 194 -1.04 9.80 1.77
C THR A 194 -0.47 8.57 1.05
N ILE A 195 -0.65 7.39 1.66
CA ILE A 195 -0.05 6.10 1.30
C ILE A 195 -0.98 5.30 0.34
N GLU A 196 -1.84 5.99 -0.42
CA GLU A 196 -2.79 5.38 -1.38
C GLU A 196 -2.71 5.98 -2.80
N GLY A 197 -1.94 5.34 -3.68
CA GLY A 197 -2.03 5.49 -5.14
C GLY A 197 -1.38 6.75 -5.75
N THR A 198 -1.56 6.92 -7.05
CA THR A 198 -0.93 7.98 -7.88
C THR A 198 -1.74 9.28 -7.95
N ARG A 199 -2.73 9.45 -7.06
CA ARG A 199 -3.77 10.48 -7.21
C ARG A 199 -3.43 11.83 -6.59
N SER A 200 -2.50 11.87 -5.64
CA SER A 200 -2.14 13.11 -4.92
C SER A 200 -0.79 13.69 -5.37
N THR A 201 -0.43 13.50 -6.64
CA THR A 201 0.80 14.03 -7.23
C THR A 201 0.61 14.38 -8.71
N ALA A 202 1.56 15.10 -9.29
CA ALA A 202 1.58 15.37 -10.73
C ALA A 202 1.83 14.06 -11.48
N ASN A 203 1.19 13.88 -12.64
CA ASN A 203 1.28 12.67 -13.45
C ASN A 203 2.19 12.83 -14.68
N ASN A 204 2.76 14.01 -14.90
CA ASN A 204 3.73 14.31 -15.95
C ASN A 204 4.48 15.62 -15.66
N THR A 205 5.50 15.91 -16.47
CA THR A 205 6.38 17.07 -16.32
C THR A 205 5.64 18.41 -16.46
N GLU A 206 4.81 18.59 -17.49
CA GLU A 206 4.07 19.85 -17.73
C GLU A 206 3.14 20.21 -16.54
N ASN A 207 2.46 19.22 -15.95
CA ASN A 207 1.61 19.45 -14.79
C ASN A 207 2.40 19.78 -13.52
N ALA A 208 3.63 19.26 -13.38
CA ALA A 208 4.53 19.67 -12.29
C ALA A 208 5.01 21.12 -12.45
N ALA A 209 5.24 21.59 -13.69
CA ALA A 209 5.64 22.97 -13.99
C ALA A 209 4.60 23.99 -13.47
N LYS A 210 3.31 23.68 -13.68
CA LYS A 210 2.17 24.50 -13.22
C LYS A 210 2.14 24.66 -11.70
N ALA A 211 2.39 23.57 -10.97
CA ALA A 211 2.45 23.61 -9.50
C ALA A 211 3.67 24.43 -9.01
N LEU A 212 4.83 24.28 -9.66
CA LEU A 212 6.03 25.04 -9.30
C LEU A 212 5.87 26.54 -9.63
N TRP A 213 5.16 26.88 -10.69
CA TRP A 213 4.84 28.28 -11.01
C TRP A 213 4.10 28.96 -9.85
N GLU A 214 3.02 28.35 -9.34
CA GLU A 214 2.30 28.90 -8.19
C GLU A 214 3.16 28.95 -6.92
N PHE A 215 3.99 27.93 -6.67
CA PHE A 215 4.98 27.97 -5.61
C PHE A 215 5.88 29.22 -5.72
N ALA A 216 6.42 29.46 -6.91
CA ALA A 216 7.38 30.54 -7.16
C ALA A 216 6.72 31.92 -7.02
N GLN A 217 5.48 32.08 -7.50
CA GLN A 217 4.71 33.32 -7.34
C GLN A 217 4.54 33.69 -5.87
N VAL A 218 4.22 32.71 -5.02
CA VAL A 218 4.05 32.91 -3.59
C VAL A 218 5.39 33.19 -2.92
N TRP A 219 6.40 32.36 -3.18
CA TRP A 219 7.69 32.47 -2.51
C TRP A 219 8.37 33.80 -2.82
N PHE A 220 8.44 34.21 -4.09
CA PHE A 220 9.09 35.48 -4.47
C PHE A 220 8.34 36.72 -3.99
N SER A 221 7.03 36.61 -3.75
CA SER A 221 6.22 37.73 -3.27
C SER A 221 6.31 37.92 -1.76
N GLU A 222 6.40 36.82 -1.00
CA GLU A 222 6.44 36.86 0.46
C GLU A 222 7.86 36.92 1.04
N PHE A 223 8.89 36.72 0.21
CA PHE A 223 10.31 36.97 0.52
C PHE A 223 10.93 38.08 -0.37
N PRO A 224 10.36 39.30 -0.39
CA PRO A 224 10.80 40.35 -1.29
C PRO A 224 12.24 40.83 -1.03
N GLU A 225 12.80 40.60 0.16
CA GLU A 225 14.18 40.95 0.49
C GLU A 225 15.23 40.10 -0.23
N TYR A 226 14.88 38.89 -0.70
CA TYR A 226 15.78 38.02 -1.47
C TYR A 226 15.50 38.11 -2.97
N LYS A 227 14.66 39.06 -3.37
CA LYS A 227 14.55 39.49 -4.76
C LYS A 227 15.91 40.04 -5.20
N PRO A 228 16.61 39.40 -6.16
CA PRO A 228 17.93 39.86 -6.58
C PRO A 228 17.86 41.30 -7.07
N GLY A 229 18.94 42.08 -6.87
CA GLY A 229 19.00 43.47 -7.32
C GLY A 229 18.77 43.66 -8.84
N ASN A 230 18.89 42.59 -9.62
CA ASN A 230 18.63 42.53 -11.06
C ASN A 230 17.30 41.81 -11.44
N ASP A 231 16.52 41.37 -10.45
CA ASP A 231 15.26 40.61 -10.58
C ASP A 231 15.41 39.20 -11.20
N ARG A 232 16.63 38.69 -11.34
CA ARG A 232 16.90 37.48 -12.15
C ARG A 232 16.92 36.19 -11.34
N VAL A 233 16.23 35.18 -11.84
CA VAL A 233 16.14 33.84 -11.23
C VAL A 233 16.74 32.79 -12.16
N SER A 234 17.55 31.89 -11.62
CA SER A 234 18.10 30.75 -12.34
C SER A 234 17.46 29.45 -11.88
N LEU A 235 17.33 28.49 -12.78
CA LEU A 235 16.85 27.14 -12.50
C LEU A 235 17.97 26.15 -12.83
N TRP A 236 18.35 25.33 -11.85
CA TRP A 236 19.32 24.27 -12.02
C TRP A 236 18.70 22.94 -11.64
N THR A 237 18.93 21.95 -12.48
CA THR A 237 18.33 20.63 -12.34
C THR A 237 19.30 19.52 -12.68
N GLU A 238 19.02 18.30 -12.24
CA GLU A 238 19.83 17.12 -12.55
C GLU A 238 18.99 15.91 -12.97
N SER A 239 19.54 14.99 -13.78
CA SER A 239 18.95 13.69 -14.08
C SER A 239 17.65 13.82 -14.89
N TYR A 240 16.53 13.31 -14.39
CA TYR A 240 15.19 13.62 -14.91
C TYR A 240 14.88 15.13 -14.94
N GLY A 241 15.64 15.92 -14.18
CA GLY A 241 15.74 17.36 -14.31
C GLY A 241 16.00 17.85 -15.74
N GLY A 242 16.59 17.02 -16.61
CA GLY A 242 16.66 17.28 -18.06
C GLY A 242 15.31 17.53 -18.74
N ARG A 243 14.19 17.12 -18.13
CA ARG A 243 12.82 17.40 -18.57
C ARG A 243 12.18 18.52 -17.76
N TYR A 244 12.32 18.48 -16.43
CA TYR A 244 11.81 19.55 -15.56
C TYR A 244 12.41 20.91 -15.94
N GLY A 245 13.72 21.00 -16.12
CA GLY A 245 14.45 22.23 -16.40
C GLY A 245 13.96 22.97 -17.64
N PRO A 246 13.99 22.36 -18.85
CA PRO A 246 13.47 22.97 -20.06
C PRO A 246 12.00 23.35 -19.96
N SER A 247 11.14 22.39 -19.60
CA SER A 247 9.69 22.56 -19.55
C SER A 247 9.28 23.65 -18.56
N PHE A 248 9.87 23.67 -17.36
CA PHE A 248 9.53 24.65 -16.33
C PHE A 248 10.02 26.05 -16.72
N THR A 249 11.23 26.15 -17.26
CA THR A 249 11.78 27.45 -17.69
C THR A 249 10.96 28.03 -18.85
N ALA A 250 10.60 27.20 -19.83
CA ALA A 250 9.75 27.58 -20.95
C ALA A 250 8.37 27.99 -20.46
N PHE A 251 7.73 27.19 -19.58
CA PHE A 251 6.43 27.51 -19.00
C PHE A 251 6.44 28.85 -18.26
N PHE A 252 7.43 29.09 -17.39
CA PHE A 252 7.58 30.34 -16.65
C PHE A 252 7.71 31.52 -17.60
N GLN A 253 8.52 31.38 -18.65
CA GLN A 253 8.72 32.43 -19.64
C GLN A 253 7.46 32.69 -20.49
N GLN A 254 6.68 31.66 -20.82
CA GLN A 254 5.37 31.83 -21.45
C GLN A 254 4.38 32.55 -20.53
N GLN A 255 4.35 32.26 -19.22
CA GLN A 255 3.52 33.01 -18.29
C GLN A 255 3.97 34.47 -18.17
N ASN A 256 5.27 34.74 -18.16
CA ASN A 256 5.81 36.11 -18.17
C ASN A 256 5.35 36.90 -19.41
N GLN A 257 5.33 36.26 -20.58
CA GLN A 257 4.84 36.88 -21.81
C GLN A 257 3.35 37.23 -21.70
N LYS A 258 2.54 36.33 -21.13
CA LYS A 258 1.12 36.59 -20.85
C LYS A 258 0.90 37.71 -19.84
N ILE A 259 1.79 37.85 -18.85
CA ILE A 259 1.76 38.99 -17.91
C ILE A 259 2.10 40.29 -18.65
N ALA A 260 3.12 40.26 -19.51
CA ALA A 260 3.57 41.43 -20.25
C ALA A 260 2.54 41.93 -21.28
N ASP A 261 1.79 41.03 -21.92
CA ASP A 261 0.72 41.38 -22.86
C ASP A 261 -0.65 41.65 -22.18
N GLY A 262 -0.76 41.35 -20.88
CA GLY A 262 -1.93 41.59 -20.04
C GLY A 262 -3.01 40.52 -20.09
N SER A 263 -2.75 39.38 -20.76
CA SER A 263 -3.65 38.22 -20.81
C SER A 263 -3.65 37.39 -19.53
N LEU A 264 -2.58 37.45 -18.73
CA LEU A 264 -2.53 36.93 -17.36
C LEU A 264 -2.41 38.09 -16.38
N GLN A 265 -3.36 38.21 -15.43
CA GLN A 265 -3.40 39.27 -14.43
C GLN A 265 -3.23 38.68 -13.02
N GLY A 266 -2.87 39.52 -12.05
CA GLY A 266 -2.71 39.11 -10.65
C GLY A 266 -1.38 38.40 -10.33
N HIS A 267 -0.54 38.16 -11.33
CA HIS A 267 0.75 37.47 -11.21
C HIS A 267 1.93 38.42 -11.46
N HIS A 268 3.09 38.09 -10.89
CA HIS A 268 4.33 38.82 -11.08
C HIS A 268 5.24 38.11 -12.08
N ALA A 269 5.87 38.87 -12.99
CA ALA A 269 6.83 38.30 -13.91
C ALA A 269 8.09 37.83 -13.16
N ILE A 270 8.53 36.60 -13.43
CA ILE A 270 9.74 35.98 -12.87
C ILE A 270 10.81 35.98 -13.94
N HIS A 271 11.77 36.90 -13.87
CA HIS A 271 12.76 37.06 -14.93
C HIS A 271 13.79 35.92 -14.91
N MET A 272 13.58 34.90 -15.74
CA MET A 272 14.49 33.75 -15.89
C MET A 272 15.82 34.19 -16.52
N ASP A 273 16.96 33.69 -16.02
CA ASP A 273 18.30 34.08 -16.47
C ASP A 273 19.19 32.93 -16.93
N THR A 274 19.24 31.85 -16.17
CA THR A 274 20.06 30.67 -16.49
C THR A 274 19.26 29.40 -16.23
N LEU A 275 19.24 28.50 -17.21
CA LEU A 275 18.86 27.10 -17.06
C LEU A 275 20.13 26.25 -17.07
N GLY A 276 20.46 25.64 -15.94
CA GLY A 276 21.54 24.66 -15.84
C GLY A 276 21.00 23.24 -15.73
N ILE A 277 21.58 22.31 -16.48
CA ILE A 277 21.17 20.91 -16.48
C ILE A 277 22.43 20.06 -16.29
N ILE A 278 22.49 19.37 -15.16
CA ILE A 278 23.54 18.39 -14.85
C ILE A 278 23.04 17.01 -15.25
N ASN A 279 23.83 16.27 -16.03
CA ASN A 279 23.55 14.88 -16.42
C ASN A 279 22.08 14.65 -16.79
N GLY A 280 21.56 15.47 -17.71
CA GLY A 280 20.14 15.53 -18.00
C GLY A 280 19.68 14.42 -18.96
N CYS A 281 18.59 13.74 -18.60
CA CYS A 281 17.83 12.88 -19.49
C CYS A 281 16.72 13.72 -20.17
N VAL A 282 17.10 14.49 -21.19
CA VAL A 282 16.30 15.53 -21.85
C VAL A 282 15.33 14.94 -22.86
N ASP A 283 15.83 14.20 -23.85
CA ASP A 283 15.03 13.73 -24.97
C ASP A 283 15.38 12.30 -25.34
N LEU A 284 14.43 11.39 -25.15
CA LEU A 284 14.62 9.97 -25.40
C LEU A 284 14.94 9.72 -26.89
N LEU A 285 14.22 10.38 -27.81
CA LEU A 285 14.43 10.18 -29.25
C LEU A 285 15.86 10.51 -29.71
N THR A 286 16.52 11.42 -29.01
CA THR A 286 17.90 11.86 -29.30
C THR A 286 18.93 11.05 -28.54
N GLN A 287 18.68 10.71 -27.27
CA GLN A 287 19.69 10.13 -26.38
C GLN A 287 19.72 8.60 -26.39
N ASP A 288 18.65 7.91 -26.73
CA ASP A 288 18.51 6.49 -26.38
C ASP A 288 19.58 5.56 -26.95
N LEU A 289 19.99 5.80 -28.20
CA LEU A 289 21.08 5.02 -28.81
C LEU A 289 22.41 5.16 -28.06
N SER A 290 22.62 6.28 -27.36
CA SER A 290 23.85 6.51 -26.59
C SER A 290 24.00 5.52 -25.44
N TYR A 291 22.92 4.92 -24.94
CA TYR A 291 23.01 3.89 -23.89
C TYR A 291 23.77 2.65 -24.38
N ALA A 292 23.43 2.16 -25.58
CA ALA A 292 24.13 1.04 -26.19
C ALA A 292 25.58 1.43 -26.54
N GLU A 293 25.78 2.61 -27.13
CA GLU A 293 27.12 3.10 -27.49
C GLU A 293 28.02 3.25 -26.27
N PHE A 294 27.57 3.91 -25.21
CA PHE A 294 28.38 4.16 -24.02
C PHE A 294 28.72 2.87 -23.27
N ALA A 295 27.79 1.91 -23.22
CA ALA A 295 28.03 0.60 -22.62
C ALA A 295 29.07 -0.24 -23.38
N TYR A 296 29.11 -0.13 -24.71
CA TYR A 296 30.04 -0.88 -25.55
C TYR A 296 31.38 -0.16 -25.77
N ASN A 297 31.32 1.16 -25.98
CA ASN A 297 32.42 2.00 -26.42
C ASN A 297 32.37 3.38 -25.74
N ASN A 298 33.23 3.58 -24.74
CA ASN A 298 33.34 4.83 -24.00
C ASN A 298 34.78 5.35 -23.91
N THR A 299 34.96 6.44 -23.18
CA THR A 299 36.24 7.14 -23.01
C THR A 299 37.14 6.56 -21.93
N TYR A 300 36.71 5.47 -21.27
CA TYR A 300 37.45 4.74 -20.25
C TYR A 300 37.94 3.36 -20.73
N GLY A 301 37.56 2.95 -21.95
CA GLY A 301 37.94 1.64 -22.50
C GLY A 301 37.25 0.46 -21.79
N ILE A 302 36.10 0.71 -21.15
CA ILE A 302 35.31 -0.31 -20.47
C ILE A 302 34.27 -0.84 -21.46
N GLU A 303 34.31 -2.14 -21.75
CA GLU A 303 33.27 -2.82 -22.52
C GLU A 303 32.33 -3.51 -21.52
N ALA A 304 31.23 -2.86 -21.17
CA ALA A 304 30.25 -3.39 -20.21
C ALA A 304 29.32 -4.41 -20.86
N ILE A 305 28.92 -4.19 -22.12
CA ILE A 305 28.17 -5.15 -22.92
C ILE A 305 29.04 -5.63 -24.09
N ASN A 306 28.85 -6.86 -24.54
CA ASN A 306 29.59 -7.37 -25.70
C ASN A 306 28.97 -6.89 -27.03
N GLN A 307 29.73 -7.05 -28.12
CA GLN A 307 29.32 -6.64 -29.46
C GLN A 307 27.95 -7.20 -29.90
N THR A 308 27.63 -8.45 -29.56
CA THR A 308 26.33 -9.06 -29.94
C THR A 308 25.16 -8.34 -29.28
N VAL A 309 25.32 -8.00 -28.01
CA VAL A 309 24.29 -7.29 -27.22
C VAL A 309 24.14 -5.85 -27.73
N TYR A 310 25.26 -5.18 -28.02
CA TYR A 310 25.26 -3.86 -28.65
C TYR A 310 24.51 -3.85 -29.99
N GLU A 311 24.83 -4.78 -30.90
CA GLU A 311 24.17 -4.87 -32.21
C GLU A 311 22.67 -5.14 -32.08
N ALA A 312 22.24 -5.93 -31.09
CA ALA A 312 20.83 -6.21 -30.83
C ALA A 312 20.07 -4.99 -30.28
N ALA A 313 20.70 -4.17 -29.43
CA ALA A 313 20.14 -2.91 -28.96
C ALA A 313 19.99 -1.91 -30.12
N VAL A 314 21.03 -1.75 -30.94
CA VAL A 314 21.00 -0.90 -32.14
C VAL A 314 19.94 -1.35 -33.16
N ASP A 315 19.76 -2.66 -33.36
CA ASP A 315 18.66 -3.21 -34.18
C ASP A 315 17.29 -2.88 -33.58
N SER A 316 17.13 -3.02 -32.26
CA SER A 316 15.88 -2.74 -31.56
C SER A 316 15.45 -1.28 -31.62
N TRP A 317 16.40 -0.37 -31.79
CA TRP A 317 16.15 1.03 -32.11
C TRP A 317 15.72 1.25 -33.56
N ASN A 318 16.46 0.68 -34.53
CA ASN A 318 16.32 1.00 -35.95
C ASN A 318 15.23 0.21 -36.70
N LYS A 319 14.85 -0.97 -36.20
CA LYS A 319 13.88 -1.84 -36.89
C LYS A 319 12.50 -1.20 -36.96
N GLU A 320 11.73 -1.56 -37.98
CA GLU A 320 10.34 -1.12 -38.14
C GLU A 320 9.51 -1.53 -36.92
N GLY A 321 8.80 -0.57 -36.31
CA GLY A 321 8.07 -0.76 -35.05
C GLY A 321 8.97 -0.90 -33.82
N GLY A 322 10.27 -0.65 -33.95
CA GLY A 322 11.23 -0.56 -32.86
C GLY A 322 11.05 0.70 -32.01
N CYS A 323 12.00 0.95 -31.11
CA CYS A 323 11.90 2.02 -30.12
C CYS A 323 11.66 3.40 -30.77
N ARG A 324 12.45 3.75 -31.81
CA ARG A 324 12.31 5.02 -32.53
C ARG A 324 10.92 5.25 -33.09
N ASP A 325 10.36 4.25 -33.77
CA ASP A 325 9.03 4.34 -34.39
C ASP A 325 7.92 4.46 -33.34
N GLN A 326 8.07 3.78 -32.20
CA GLN A 326 7.11 3.85 -31.09
C GLN A 326 7.13 5.22 -30.41
N ILE A 327 8.30 5.82 -30.20
CA ILE A 327 8.42 7.20 -29.69
C ILE A 327 7.73 8.17 -30.65
N LEU A 328 8.01 8.08 -31.96
CA LEU A 328 7.40 8.94 -32.97
C LEU A 328 5.87 8.78 -33.02
N ALA A 329 5.36 7.55 -32.90
CA ALA A 329 3.94 7.29 -32.84
C ALA A 329 3.28 7.86 -31.57
N CYS A 330 3.91 7.69 -30.40
CA CYS A 330 3.49 8.32 -29.15
C CYS A 330 3.38 9.84 -29.29
N ARG A 331 4.43 10.50 -29.80
CA ARG A 331 4.46 11.97 -29.96
C ARG A 331 3.42 12.47 -30.95
N ALA A 332 3.24 11.76 -32.07
CA ALA A 332 2.21 12.10 -33.05
C ALA A 332 0.78 11.99 -32.47
N LEU A 333 0.53 10.97 -31.64
CA LEU A 333 -0.73 10.83 -30.93
C LEU A 333 -0.92 11.92 -29.87
N ALA A 334 0.12 12.23 -29.09
CA ALA A 334 0.07 13.27 -28.06
C ALA A 334 -0.24 14.65 -28.65
N ALA A 335 0.39 15.02 -29.76
CA ALA A 335 0.18 16.31 -30.44
C ALA A 335 -1.29 16.56 -30.84
N VAL A 336 -2.07 15.49 -31.07
CA VAL A 336 -3.49 15.60 -31.46
C VAL A 336 -4.43 15.30 -30.30
N GLY A 337 -4.13 14.25 -29.53
CA GLY A 337 -5.01 13.70 -28.50
C GLY A 337 -4.81 14.30 -27.10
N ASP A 338 -3.68 14.95 -26.84
CA ASP A 338 -3.35 15.59 -25.57
C ASP A 338 -2.42 16.81 -25.76
N PRO A 339 -2.86 17.84 -26.51
CA PRO A 339 -1.99 18.95 -26.94
C PRO A 339 -1.55 19.90 -25.81
N LEU A 340 -2.17 19.79 -24.63
CA LEU A 340 -1.81 20.55 -23.42
C LEU A 340 -1.02 19.70 -22.41
N SER A 341 -0.66 18.48 -22.81
CA SER A 341 0.02 17.47 -21.98
C SER A 341 -0.62 17.34 -20.59
N LEU A 342 -1.95 17.16 -20.53
CA LEU A 342 -2.68 17.00 -19.26
C LEU A 342 -2.61 15.55 -18.74
N GLY A 343 -2.22 14.59 -19.58
CA GLY A 343 -2.12 13.18 -19.20
C GLY A 343 -3.48 12.52 -18.97
N ASN A 344 -4.56 13.07 -19.53
CA ASN A 344 -5.95 12.60 -19.33
C ASN A 344 -6.48 11.74 -20.50
N ASN A 345 -5.70 11.53 -21.56
CA ASN A 345 -6.07 10.71 -22.70
C ASN A 345 -5.47 9.30 -22.61
N GLU A 346 -6.29 8.31 -22.24
CA GLU A 346 -5.84 6.92 -22.04
C GLU A 346 -5.18 6.31 -23.30
N THR A 347 -5.60 6.69 -24.51
CA THR A 347 -5.01 6.17 -25.74
C THR A 347 -3.59 6.70 -25.95
N VAL A 348 -3.38 7.99 -25.71
CA VAL A 348 -2.05 8.61 -25.76
C VAL A 348 -1.16 8.03 -24.66
N ASN A 349 -1.68 7.98 -23.43
CA ASN A 349 -0.97 7.46 -22.26
C ASN A 349 -0.50 6.02 -22.51
N GLY A 350 -1.37 5.14 -23.01
CA GLY A 350 -1.00 3.77 -23.33
C GLY A 350 0.07 3.65 -24.41
N ALA A 351 -0.02 4.45 -25.49
CA ALA A 351 0.99 4.44 -26.55
C ALA A 351 2.37 4.93 -26.05
N CYS A 352 2.40 6.00 -25.27
CA CYS A 352 3.63 6.57 -24.72
C CYS A 352 4.23 5.72 -23.60
N HIS A 353 3.40 5.09 -22.77
CA HIS A 353 3.85 4.13 -21.77
C HIS A 353 4.54 2.93 -22.43
N ASN A 354 3.90 2.33 -23.44
CA ASN A 354 4.47 1.20 -24.17
C ASN A 354 5.79 1.57 -24.87
N ALA A 355 5.88 2.77 -25.45
CA ALA A 355 7.12 3.25 -26.06
C ALA A 355 8.24 3.37 -25.01
N SER A 356 7.94 3.97 -23.84
CA SER A 356 8.91 4.13 -22.75
C SER A 356 9.40 2.77 -22.23
N ASP A 357 8.47 1.84 -21.97
CA ASP A 357 8.78 0.50 -21.47
C ASP A 357 9.60 -0.32 -22.48
N TYR A 358 9.22 -0.29 -23.77
CA TYR A 358 9.97 -0.98 -24.82
C TYR A 358 11.40 -0.45 -24.94
N CYS A 359 11.56 0.88 -24.98
CA CYS A 359 12.86 1.53 -25.16
C CYS A 359 13.80 1.26 -23.99
N SER A 360 13.32 1.44 -22.76
CA SER A 360 14.10 1.20 -21.54
C SER A 360 14.56 -0.27 -21.46
N ASN A 361 13.67 -1.23 -21.72
CA ASN A 361 14.05 -2.64 -21.71
C ASN A 361 15.02 -3.04 -22.84
N ALA A 362 14.90 -2.42 -24.01
CA ALA A 362 15.69 -2.81 -25.18
C ALA A 362 17.07 -2.15 -25.25
N LEU A 363 17.22 -0.92 -24.74
CA LEU A 363 18.45 -0.13 -24.90
C LEU A 363 19.21 0.07 -23.59
N GLU A 364 18.51 0.39 -22.50
CA GLU A 364 19.13 0.57 -21.17
C GLU A 364 19.28 -0.76 -20.42
N GLY A 365 18.23 -1.58 -20.43
CA GLY A 365 18.16 -2.88 -19.74
C GLY A 365 19.36 -3.80 -19.94
N PRO A 366 19.93 -3.94 -21.16
CA PRO A 366 21.08 -4.79 -21.37
C PRO A 366 22.33 -4.40 -20.57
N TYR A 367 22.52 -3.11 -20.24
CA TYR A 367 23.62 -2.69 -19.38
C TYR A 367 23.43 -3.19 -17.95
N THR A 368 22.22 -3.05 -17.40
CA THR A 368 21.90 -3.50 -16.04
C THR A 368 21.97 -5.02 -15.93
N GLU A 369 21.58 -5.74 -16.99
CA GLU A 369 21.60 -7.22 -17.00
C GLU A 369 23.00 -7.81 -17.17
N PHE A 370 23.83 -7.23 -18.06
CA PHE A 370 25.11 -7.84 -18.46
C PHE A 370 26.35 -7.07 -18.02
N GLY A 371 26.20 -5.80 -17.63
CA GLY A 371 27.31 -4.87 -17.41
C GLY A 371 28.11 -5.12 -16.15
N GLY A 372 27.45 -5.47 -15.03
CA GLY A 372 28.10 -5.65 -13.73
C GLY A 372 28.83 -4.39 -13.23
N ARG A 373 28.35 -3.20 -13.61
CA ARG A 373 28.92 -1.89 -13.30
C ARG A 373 27.87 -0.95 -12.70
N GLY A 374 28.31 0.10 -12.01
CA GLY A 374 27.43 1.08 -11.38
C GLY A 374 26.63 1.91 -12.40
N TYR A 375 25.32 2.06 -12.17
CA TYR A 375 24.42 2.81 -13.06
C TYR A 375 24.72 4.32 -13.13
N TYR A 376 25.23 4.89 -12.04
CA TYR A 376 25.60 6.31 -11.96
C TYR A 376 27.09 6.57 -12.18
N ASP A 377 27.89 5.50 -12.29
CA ASP A 377 29.32 5.56 -12.56
C ASP A 377 29.81 4.22 -13.16
N ILE A 378 30.04 4.21 -14.48
CA ILE A 378 30.46 3.02 -15.21
C ILE A 378 31.80 2.43 -14.75
N THR A 379 32.61 3.22 -14.04
CA THR A 379 33.92 2.77 -13.55
C THR A 379 33.84 2.08 -12.19
N HIS A 380 32.72 2.23 -11.46
CA HIS A 380 32.46 1.58 -10.19
C HIS A 380 31.76 0.22 -10.39
N GLU A 381 31.70 -0.58 -9.32
CA GLU A 381 30.87 -1.80 -9.26
C GLU A 381 29.39 -1.44 -9.08
N VAL A 382 28.50 -2.44 -9.16
CA VAL A 382 27.04 -2.24 -9.01
C VAL A 382 26.67 -1.63 -7.65
N LEU A 383 27.35 -2.07 -6.58
CA LEU A 383 27.18 -1.53 -5.24
C LEU A 383 28.10 -0.33 -5.06
N ASP A 384 27.63 0.85 -5.46
CA ASP A 384 28.41 2.08 -5.44
C ASP A 384 28.28 2.82 -4.10
N PRO A 385 29.35 2.94 -3.30
CA PRO A 385 29.31 3.67 -2.03
C PRO A 385 29.47 5.19 -2.18
N PHE A 386 29.67 5.72 -3.41
CA PHE A 386 29.92 7.12 -3.65
C PHE A 386 28.87 7.74 -4.60
N PRO A 387 28.34 8.94 -4.29
CA PRO A 387 28.57 9.73 -3.08
C PRO A 387 28.03 9.07 -1.80
N PRO A 388 28.63 9.32 -0.63
CA PRO A 388 28.23 8.64 0.60
C PRO A 388 26.80 9.02 1.04
N ASN A 389 26.03 8.04 1.51
CA ASN A 389 24.61 8.18 1.85
C ASN A 389 24.32 8.68 3.29
N TYR A 390 25.32 9.25 3.98
CA TYR A 390 25.21 9.64 5.41
C TYR A 390 24.07 10.64 5.69
N PHE A 391 23.68 11.41 4.69
CA PHE A 391 22.60 12.39 4.81
C PHE A 391 21.23 11.77 5.09
N MET A 392 20.97 10.53 4.64
CA MET A 392 19.72 9.83 4.96
C MET A 392 19.58 9.64 6.47
N GLY A 393 20.67 9.22 7.14
CA GLY A 393 20.71 9.08 8.60
C GLY A 393 20.56 10.42 9.32
N TYR A 394 21.16 11.48 8.78
CA TYR A 394 21.01 12.85 9.31
C TYR A 394 19.58 13.37 9.23
N LEU A 395 18.91 13.20 8.07
CA LEU A 395 17.51 13.60 7.88
C LEU A 395 16.52 12.75 8.66
N SER A 396 16.91 11.54 9.09
CA SER A 396 16.10 10.71 9.97
C SER A 396 16.11 11.15 11.45
N GLN A 397 17.02 12.05 11.85
CA GLN A 397 17.16 12.48 13.24
C GLN A 397 16.02 13.41 13.66
N SER A 398 15.37 13.10 14.78
CA SER A 398 14.29 13.93 15.35
C SER A 398 14.69 15.39 15.58
N TRP A 399 15.95 15.65 15.97
CA TRP A 399 16.43 17.02 16.18
C TRP A 399 16.62 17.80 14.86
N VAL A 400 16.96 17.11 13.76
CA VAL A 400 17.04 17.70 12.42
C VAL A 400 15.64 18.02 11.91
N LEU A 401 14.70 17.06 12.00
CA LEU A 401 13.29 17.26 11.64
C LEU A 401 12.66 18.46 12.38
N GLY A 402 12.95 18.61 13.68
CA GLY A 402 12.47 19.74 14.47
C GLY A 402 13.14 21.08 14.15
N ALA A 403 14.42 21.07 13.76
CA ALA A 403 15.14 22.25 13.33
C ALA A 403 14.54 22.80 12.02
N ILE A 404 14.34 21.94 11.03
CA ILE A 404 13.80 22.34 9.72
C ILE A 404 12.27 22.50 9.69
N GLY A 405 11.58 22.10 10.77
CA GLY A 405 10.12 22.19 10.85
C GLY A 405 9.39 21.22 9.93
N ALA A 406 10.00 20.06 9.65
CA ALA A 406 9.42 19.02 8.78
C ALA A 406 8.11 18.49 9.36
N ALA A 407 7.14 18.22 8.48
CA ALA A 407 5.84 17.66 8.84
C ALA A 407 5.76 16.14 8.65
N VAL A 408 6.64 15.58 7.82
CA VAL A 408 6.75 14.16 7.49
C VAL A 408 8.19 13.70 7.69
N ASN A 409 8.40 12.39 7.87
CA ASN A 409 9.70 11.76 7.76
C ASN A 409 10.16 11.79 6.30
N TRP A 410 11.46 11.94 6.10
CA TRP A 410 12.03 12.06 4.76
C TRP A 410 12.00 10.73 4.01
N THR A 411 11.64 10.78 2.72
CA THR A 411 11.78 9.68 1.76
C THR A 411 12.61 10.13 0.57
N GLU A 412 13.55 9.30 0.12
CA GLU A 412 14.46 9.66 -0.96
C GLU A 412 13.74 9.74 -2.31
N SER A 413 13.20 8.61 -2.77
CA SER A 413 12.48 8.46 -4.04
C SER A 413 11.13 7.82 -3.80
N VAL A 414 10.09 8.34 -4.46
CA VAL A 414 8.69 8.01 -4.14
C VAL A 414 8.02 7.29 -5.30
N GLU A 415 7.74 5.99 -5.09
CA GLU A 415 7.20 5.08 -6.11
C GLU A 415 5.86 5.55 -6.71
N SER A 416 5.00 6.18 -5.92
CA SER A 416 3.72 6.72 -6.43
C SER A 416 3.91 7.86 -7.43
N VAL A 417 4.95 8.68 -7.29
CA VAL A 417 5.29 9.73 -8.25
C VAL A 417 5.87 9.10 -9.51
N TYR A 418 6.84 8.20 -9.35
CA TYR A 418 7.44 7.46 -10.47
C TYR A 418 6.36 6.74 -11.29
N ALA A 419 5.47 5.99 -10.63
CA ALA A 419 4.36 5.30 -11.27
C ALA A 419 3.38 6.27 -11.96
N ALA A 420 3.13 7.46 -11.40
CA ALA A 420 2.25 8.45 -12.04
C ALA A 420 2.82 8.93 -13.39
N PHE A 421 4.13 9.24 -13.44
CA PHE A 421 4.84 9.65 -14.65
C PHE A 421 5.01 8.50 -15.66
N GLN A 422 5.27 7.28 -15.19
CA GLN A 422 5.35 6.10 -16.04
C GLN A 422 3.99 5.76 -16.68
N ASN A 423 2.89 5.87 -15.94
CA ASN A 423 1.55 5.57 -16.44
C ASN A 423 1.10 6.52 -17.57
N THR A 424 1.65 7.73 -17.66
CA THR A 424 1.37 8.68 -18.75
C THR A 424 2.38 8.58 -19.89
N GLY A 425 3.44 7.77 -19.71
CA GLY A 425 4.53 7.59 -20.66
C GLY A 425 5.40 8.83 -20.83
N ASP A 426 5.64 9.57 -19.75
CA ASP A 426 6.26 10.91 -19.82
C ASP A 426 7.68 10.89 -20.43
N TYR A 427 8.40 9.78 -20.35
CA TYR A 427 9.73 9.61 -20.97
C TYR A 427 9.68 9.64 -22.52
N ALA A 428 8.84 8.81 -23.14
CA ALA A 428 8.71 8.80 -24.61
C ALA A 428 7.91 9.99 -25.15
N ARG A 429 7.04 10.56 -24.31
CA ARG A 429 6.20 11.72 -24.63
C ARG A 429 7.04 12.98 -24.87
N SER A 430 6.49 13.86 -25.69
CA SER A 430 6.90 15.27 -25.81
C SER A 430 5.96 16.11 -24.96
N ASP A 431 6.48 17.10 -24.24
CA ASP A 431 5.62 18.11 -23.63
C ASP A 431 5.05 19.07 -24.70
N VAL A 432 4.48 20.21 -24.27
CA VAL A 432 3.68 21.07 -25.16
C VAL A 432 4.47 21.59 -26.36
N LEU A 433 5.75 21.95 -26.16
CA LEU A 433 6.63 22.37 -27.26
C LEU A 433 7.57 21.24 -27.71
N GLY A 434 7.97 20.37 -26.79
CA GLY A 434 9.07 19.44 -26.93
C GLY A 434 10.30 19.93 -26.16
N TYR A 435 11.00 19.02 -25.47
CA TYR A 435 12.08 19.40 -24.56
C TYR A 435 13.29 20.06 -25.27
N LEU A 436 13.58 19.68 -26.53
CA LEU A 436 14.61 20.36 -27.33
C LEU A 436 14.12 21.74 -27.78
N GLU A 437 12.85 21.82 -28.18
CA GLU A 437 12.18 23.05 -28.58
C GLU A 437 12.04 24.05 -27.42
N ASP A 438 11.87 23.57 -26.19
CA ASP A 438 11.89 24.38 -24.98
C ASP A 438 13.27 24.99 -24.76
N ILE A 439 14.34 24.21 -24.87
CA ILE A 439 15.71 24.74 -24.77
C ILE A 439 15.94 25.80 -25.86
N ALA A 440 15.49 25.53 -27.09
CA ALA A 440 15.61 26.47 -28.20
C ALA A 440 14.85 27.77 -27.93
N TYR A 441 13.59 27.66 -27.48
CA TYR A 441 12.75 28.78 -27.10
C TYR A 441 13.40 29.61 -26.00
N VAL A 442 13.87 28.97 -24.92
CA VAL A 442 14.54 29.61 -23.79
C VAL A 442 15.78 30.38 -24.25
N LEU A 443 16.62 29.78 -25.10
CA LEU A 443 17.79 30.44 -25.70
C LEU A 443 17.41 31.66 -26.55
N ASP A 444 16.37 31.55 -27.38
CA ASP A 444 15.88 32.64 -28.23
C ASP A 444 15.23 33.78 -27.41
N GLN A 445 14.80 33.51 -26.17
CA GLN A 445 14.39 34.53 -25.20
C GLN A 445 15.58 35.20 -24.48
N GLY A 446 16.81 34.81 -24.79
CA GLY A 446 18.03 35.38 -24.22
C GLY A 446 18.43 34.78 -22.86
N ILE A 447 17.79 33.68 -22.44
CA ILE A 447 18.11 32.95 -21.22
C ILE A 447 19.30 32.03 -21.53
N LYS A 448 20.28 31.95 -20.61
CA LYS A 448 21.47 31.11 -20.79
C LYS A 448 21.14 29.65 -20.53
N VAL A 449 21.76 28.73 -21.27
CA VAL A 449 21.63 27.29 -21.04
C VAL A 449 23.00 26.65 -20.88
N ALA A 450 23.21 25.98 -19.75
CA ALA A 450 24.44 25.25 -19.44
C ALA A 450 24.16 23.76 -19.27
N LEU A 451 24.58 22.96 -20.24
CA LEU A 451 24.55 21.50 -20.19
C LEU A 451 25.88 20.99 -19.62
N VAL A 452 25.82 20.24 -18.52
CA VAL A 452 27.00 19.77 -17.79
C VAL A 452 26.89 18.26 -17.59
N TYR A 453 27.81 17.48 -18.15
CA TYR A 453 27.75 16.03 -18.12
C TYR A 453 29.05 15.43 -17.58
N GLY A 454 28.95 14.66 -16.50
CA GLY A 454 30.02 13.81 -16.02
C GLY A 454 30.33 12.69 -17.00
N ASP A 455 31.60 12.48 -17.32
CA ASP A 455 31.98 11.54 -18.37
C ASP A 455 32.01 10.05 -17.97
N ARG A 456 31.69 9.74 -16.72
CA ARG A 456 31.54 8.38 -16.18
C ARG A 456 30.07 7.96 -16.00
N ASP A 457 29.14 8.89 -16.08
CA ASP A 457 27.73 8.61 -15.89
C ASP A 457 27.17 7.73 -17.01
N TYR A 458 26.46 6.66 -16.64
CA TYR A 458 25.70 5.86 -17.59
C TYR A 458 24.24 6.32 -17.68
N ALA A 459 23.60 6.61 -16.53
CA ALA A 459 22.18 6.94 -16.40
C ALA A 459 21.70 8.04 -17.36
N CYS A 460 22.46 9.12 -17.49
CA CYS A 460 22.24 10.16 -18.49
C CYS A 460 23.59 10.56 -19.10
N ASN A 461 24.23 9.61 -19.80
CA ASN A 461 25.60 9.73 -20.27
C ASN A 461 25.89 10.96 -21.17
N TRP A 462 27.15 11.40 -21.15
CA TRP A 462 27.60 12.60 -21.85
C TRP A 462 27.50 12.53 -23.37
N ILE A 463 27.49 11.32 -23.98
CA ILE A 463 27.34 11.17 -25.43
C ILE A 463 25.93 11.61 -25.82
N GLY A 464 24.91 11.10 -25.13
CA GLY A 464 23.54 11.55 -25.32
C GLY A 464 23.38 13.05 -25.05
N GLY A 465 24.02 13.57 -24.00
CA GLY A 465 24.02 15.00 -23.71
C GLY A 465 24.65 15.86 -24.81
N GLU A 466 25.72 15.38 -25.46
CA GLU A 466 26.36 16.04 -26.60
C GLU A 466 25.40 16.06 -27.80
N GLU A 467 24.76 14.94 -28.11
CA GLU A 467 23.77 14.85 -29.19
C GLU A 467 22.58 15.79 -28.96
N VAL A 468 22.07 15.86 -27.73
CA VAL A 468 21.06 16.85 -27.33
C VAL A 468 21.55 18.27 -27.63
N SER A 469 22.76 18.62 -27.20
CA SER A 469 23.30 19.97 -27.43
C SER A 469 23.42 20.34 -28.92
N LEU A 470 23.67 19.34 -29.77
CA LEU A 470 23.79 19.51 -31.21
C LEU A 470 22.44 19.57 -31.93
N ALA A 471 21.42 18.95 -31.36
CA ALA A 471 20.07 18.83 -31.91
C ALA A 471 19.16 20.04 -31.61
N VAL A 472 19.49 20.87 -30.62
CA VAL A 472 18.71 22.10 -30.31
C VAL A 472 18.74 23.07 -31.48
N GLU A 473 17.58 23.33 -32.10
CA GLU A 473 17.42 24.27 -33.22
C GLU A 473 16.92 25.65 -32.75
N TYR A 474 17.86 26.52 -32.40
CA TYR A 474 17.64 27.92 -32.03
C TYR A 474 18.35 28.89 -33.00
N SER A 475 18.15 30.20 -32.85
CA SER A 475 18.62 31.21 -33.82
C SER A 475 20.12 31.17 -34.13
N ASP A 476 20.96 30.76 -33.17
CA ASP A 476 22.41 30.68 -33.29
C ASP A 476 22.96 29.23 -33.33
N ALA A 477 22.10 28.23 -33.58
CA ALA A 477 22.47 26.81 -33.56
C ALA A 477 23.67 26.47 -34.45
N ASP A 478 23.70 26.98 -35.69
CA ASP A 478 24.83 26.75 -36.61
C ASP A 478 26.16 27.29 -36.08
N LYS A 479 26.13 28.38 -35.31
CA LYS A 479 27.33 28.99 -34.73
C LYS A 479 27.83 28.18 -33.54
N PHE A 480 26.93 27.66 -32.72
CA PHE A 480 27.28 26.70 -31.67
C PHE A 480 27.85 25.41 -32.24
N ARG A 481 27.22 24.82 -33.25
CA ARG A 481 27.73 23.63 -33.96
C ARG A 481 29.11 23.86 -34.59
N SER A 482 29.40 25.10 -34.99
CA SER A 482 30.70 25.49 -35.54
C SER A 482 31.78 25.74 -34.47
N ALA A 483 31.41 25.91 -33.20
CA ALA A 483 32.35 26.14 -32.12
C ALA A 483 33.11 24.85 -31.74
N GLY A 484 34.40 24.99 -31.47
CA GLY A 484 35.28 23.89 -31.07
C GLY A 484 35.30 23.65 -29.57
N TYR A 485 35.83 22.51 -29.14
CA TYR A 485 36.04 22.19 -27.73
C TYR A 485 37.31 22.82 -27.16
N ALA A 486 37.14 23.69 -26.17
CA ALA A 486 38.22 24.27 -25.37
C ALA A 486 38.43 23.51 -24.05
N ASP A 487 39.61 23.71 -23.43
CA ASP A 487 39.86 23.26 -22.06
C ASP A 487 38.96 24.02 -21.07
N LEU A 488 38.33 23.28 -20.15
CA LEU A 488 37.68 23.85 -18.99
C LEU A 488 38.71 24.00 -17.86
N TYR A 489 39.22 25.19 -17.66
CA TYR A 489 40.14 25.47 -16.56
C TYR A 489 39.35 25.66 -15.27
N THR A 490 39.47 24.73 -14.33
CA THR A 490 38.89 24.88 -12.99
C THR A 490 39.63 25.96 -12.23
N ASN A 491 40.97 25.90 -12.27
CA ASN A 491 41.89 26.92 -11.76
C ASN A 491 43.15 26.98 -12.66
N ASP A 492 44.15 27.76 -12.27
CA ASP A 492 45.37 27.96 -13.08
C ASP A 492 46.19 26.68 -13.33
N THR A 493 45.95 25.61 -12.57
CA THR A 493 46.73 24.37 -12.59
C THR A 493 45.95 23.12 -12.99
N PHE A 494 44.62 23.18 -13.03
CA PHE A 494 43.76 22.01 -13.24
C PHE A 494 42.75 22.25 -14.37
N VAL A 495 42.71 21.33 -15.32
CA VAL A 495 41.72 21.26 -16.39
C VAL A 495 40.69 20.20 -15.99
N GLY A 496 39.48 20.65 -15.65
CA GLY A 496 38.41 19.80 -15.14
C GLY A 496 37.56 19.14 -16.23
N GLY A 497 37.76 19.48 -17.51
CA GLY A 497 36.92 18.97 -18.59
C GLY A 497 37.17 19.63 -19.93
N LYS A 498 36.21 19.44 -20.84
CA LYS A 498 36.13 20.12 -22.14
C LYS A 498 34.79 20.79 -22.28
N ILE A 499 34.79 21.91 -22.99
CA ILE A 499 33.59 22.70 -23.18
C ILE A 499 33.50 23.23 -24.61
N ARG A 500 32.29 23.16 -25.16
CA ARG A 500 31.86 23.91 -26.34
C ARG A 500 30.90 25.00 -25.87
N GLN A 501 31.17 26.24 -26.25
CA GLN A 501 30.30 27.36 -25.93
C GLN A 501 30.19 28.32 -27.11
N TYR A 502 28.97 28.77 -27.39
CA TYR A 502 28.71 29.93 -28.23
C TYR A 502 27.68 30.82 -27.54
N GLY A 503 28.06 32.07 -27.25
CA GLY A 503 27.21 33.03 -26.55
C GLY A 503 26.61 32.44 -25.27
N ASN A 504 25.28 32.33 -25.25
CA ASN A 504 24.47 31.88 -24.12
C ASN A 504 24.33 30.36 -23.98
N PHE A 505 24.79 29.57 -24.96
CA PHE A 505 24.66 28.12 -24.92
C PHE A 505 26.01 27.42 -24.75
N SER A 506 26.06 26.48 -23.83
CA SER A 506 27.26 25.67 -23.58
C SER A 506 26.95 24.20 -23.32
N PHE A 507 27.82 23.33 -23.78
CA PHE A 507 27.89 21.92 -23.42
C PHE A 507 29.28 21.60 -22.84
N THR A 508 29.30 20.99 -21.67
CA THR A 508 30.50 20.67 -20.92
C THR A 508 30.56 19.17 -20.63
N ARG A 509 31.66 18.54 -21.03
CA ARG A 509 32.05 17.20 -20.57
C ARG A 509 33.02 17.36 -19.40
N VAL A 510 32.59 17.00 -18.20
CA VAL A 510 33.37 17.08 -16.98
C VAL A 510 34.09 15.75 -16.76
N TYR A 511 35.41 15.82 -16.59
CA TYR A 511 36.23 14.62 -16.43
C TYR A 511 36.10 14.01 -15.05
N GLN A 512 36.21 12.69 -14.99
CA GLN A 512 36.28 11.93 -13.74
C GLN A 512 35.04 12.10 -12.85
N ALA A 513 33.89 12.43 -13.45
CA ALA A 513 32.63 12.64 -12.75
C ALA A 513 31.56 11.65 -13.20
N GLY A 514 30.87 11.04 -12.23
CA GLY A 514 29.64 10.26 -12.45
C GLY A 514 28.41 11.16 -12.59
N HIS A 515 27.25 10.62 -12.24
CA HIS A 515 25.95 11.29 -12.38
C HIS A 515 25.87 12.63 -11.62
N GLU A 516 26.23 12.60 -10.34
CA GLU A 516 26.23 13.76 -9.43
C GLU A 516 27.50 14.62 -9.58
N VAL A 517 27.66 15.31 -10.71
CA VAL A 517 28.90 16.05 -11.06
C VAL A 517 29.47 16.91 -9.91
N PRO A 518 28.68 17.68 -9.13
CA PRO A 518 29.22 18.48 -8.03
C PRO A 518 29.76 17.64 -6.86
N ALA A 519 29.36 16.37 -6.72
CA ALA A 519 29.94 15.47 -5.74
C ALA A 519 31.34 14.99 -6.17
N TYR A 520 31.51 14.60 -7.43
CA TYR A 520 32.78 14.11 -7.97
C TYR A 520 33.80 15.22 -8.24
N GLN A 521 33.34 16.36 -8.75
CA GLN A 521 34.17 17.47 -9.20
C GLN A 521 33.66 18.80 -8.61
N PRO A 522 33.68 18.99 -7.28
CA PRO A 522 33.04 20.11 -6.60
C PRO A 522 33.57 21.48 -7.04
N GLU A 523 34.89 21.65 -7.15
CA GLU A 523 35.50 22.91 -7.57
C GLU A 523 35.17 23.24 -9.04
N THR A 524 35.23 22.24 -9.92
CA THR A 524 34.92 22.38 -11.35
C THR A 524 33.45 22.72 -11.56
N SER A 525 32.55 22.01 -10.90
CA SER A 525 31.10 22.26 -10.95
C SER A 525 30.77 23.67 -10.45
N PHE A 526 31.33 24.06 -9.30
CA PHE A 526 31.18 25.41 -8.77
C PHE A 526 31.71 26.49 -9.73
N ALA A 527 32.84 26.25 -10.39
CA ALA A 527 33.38 27.17 -11.37
C ALA A 527 32.44 27.35 -12.58
N ILE A 528 31.86 26.25 -13.10
CA ILE A 528 30.87 26.29 -14.19
C ILE A 528 29.65 27.12 -13.74
N PHE A 529 29.05 26.73 -12.61
CA PHE A 529 27.88 27.40 -12.04
C PHE A 529 28.11 28.90 -11.86
N ASN A 530 29.18 29.28 -11.18
CA ASN A 530 29.46 30.68 -10.88
C ASN A 530 29.73 31.50 -12.15
N ARG A 531 30.42 30.93 -13.15
CA ARG A 531 30.69 31.58 -14.44
C ARG A 531 29.43 31.79 -15.25
N SER A 532 28.54 30.79 -15.29
CA SER A 532 27.25 30.93 -15.97
C SER A 532 26.40 32.05 -15.38
N LEU A 533 26.31 32.14 -14.05
CA LEU A 533 25.54 33.21 -13.39
C LEU A 533 26.18 34.60 -13.54
N SER A 534 27.52 34.65 -13.60
CA SER A 534 28.27 35.90 -13.66
C SER A 534 28.47 36.46 -15.08
N ASN A 535 27.85 35.85 -16.10
CA ASN A 535 28.03 36.22 -17.51
C ASN A 535 29.51 36.20 -17.95
N LEU A 536 30.21 35.14 -17.59
CA LEU A 536 31.58 34.87 -18.01
C LEU A 536 31.62 33.67 -18.95
N ASP A 537 32.66 33.58 -19.76
CA ASP A 537 32.95 32.34 -20.48
C ASP A 537 33.18 31.22 -19.49
N ILE A 538 32.56 30.06 -19.73
CA ILE A 538 32.64 28.95 -18.79
C ILE A 538 34.02 28.29 -18.88
N ALA A 539 34.70 28.35 -20.04
CA ALA A 539 36.02 27.75 -20.25
C ALA A 539 37.10 28.30 -19.29
N THR A 540 37.20 29.62 -19.14
CA THR A 540 38.27 30.29 -18.39
C THR A 540 37.79 31.20 -17.28
N GLY A 541 36.56 31.72 -17.36
CA GLY A 541 36.02 32.74 -16.44
C GLY A 541 36.67 34.11 -16.59
N ARG A 542 37.25 34.44 -17.74
CA ARG A 542 38.04 35.68 -17.97
C ARG A 542 37.44 36.61 -19.01
N VAL A 543 36.54 36.13 -19.85
CA VAL A 543 35.87 36.85 -20.93
C VAL A 543 34.43 37.12 -20.52
N SER A 544 34.00 38.38 -20.56
CA SER A 544 32.58 38.71 -20.35
C SER A 544 31.75 38.33 -21.58
N THR A 545 30.75 37.49 -21.39
CA THR A 545 29.81 37.10 -22.45
C THR A 545 28.76 38.18 -22.71
N VAL A 546 28.61 39.16 -21.82
CA VAL A 546 27.78 40.35 -22.09
C VAL A 546 28.50 41.35 -22.98
N GLU A 547 29.79 41.60 -22.75
CA GLU A 547 30.59 42.50 -23.61
C GLU A 547 30.91 41.87 -24.97
N ASN A 548 31.08 40.54 -25.00
CA ASN A 548 31.27 39.75 -26.20
C ASN A 548 30.17 38.69 -26.33
N ALA A 549 28.97 39.14 -26.71
CA ALA A 549 27.79 38.27 -26.92
C ALA A 549 28.02 37.17 -27.97
N THR A 550 29.02 37.34 -28.85
CA THR A 550 29.40 36.37 -29.89
C THR A 550 30.59 35.51 -29.50
N TYR A 551 30.95 35.46 -28.22
CA TYR A 551 32.03 34.60 -27.73
C TYR A 551 31.81 33.15 -28.21
N ALA A 552 32.87 32.54 -28.73
CA ALA A 552 32.88 31.17 -29.21
C ALA A 552 34.16 30.48 -28.73
N THR A 553 34.05 29.24 -28.27
CA THR A 553 35.22 28.41 -27.98
C THR A 553 35.89 27.93 -29.28
N GLU A 554 37.21 27.83 -29.25
CA GLU A 554 38.03 27.34 -30.37
C GLU A 554 38.71 26.03 -29.99
N GLY A 555 38.73 25.05 -30.89
CA GLY A 555 39.33 23.74 -30.65
C GLY A 555 38.81 22.65 -31.59
N PRO A 556 39.09 21.37 -31.29
CA PRO A 556 38.58 20.23 -32.07
C PRO A 556 37.04 20.16 -32.05
N SER A 557 36.45 19.56 -33.07
CA SER A 557 34.99 19.38 -33.15
C SER A 557 34.45 18.24 -32.27
N SER A 558 35.32 17.43 -31.67
CA SER A 558 34.96 16.25 -30.87
C SER A 558 35.92 16.09 -29.69
N THR A 559 35.44 15.48 -28.61
CA THR A 559 36.25 15.14 -27.42
C THR A 559 36.56 13.65 -27.30
N TRP A 560 36.15 12.82 -28.27
CA TRP A 560 36.31 11.37 -28.22
C TRP A 560 37.76 10.88 -28.15
N ASP A 561 38.69 11.67 -28.72
CA ASP A 561 40.13 11.42 -28.64
C ASP A 561 40.69 11.63 -27.21
N VAL A 562 39.95 12.32 -26.34
CA VAL A 562 40.34 12.50 -24.94
C VAL A 562 39.82 11.34 -24.10
N LYS A 563 40.73 10.41 -23.82
CA LYS A 563 40.52 9.24 -22.96
C LYS A 563 41.01 9.52 -21.54
N ASN A 564 40.33 8.93 -20.57
CA ASN A 564 40.64 9.04 -19.15
C ASN A 564 40.93 7.64 -18.58
N GLU A 565 41.88 7.54 -17.65
CA GLU A 565 42.07 6.31 -16.89
C GLU A 565 40.99 6.21 -15.82
N ALA A 566 40.38 5.02 -15.66
CA ALA A 566 39.41 4.79 -14.60
C ALA A 566 40.11 4.93 -13.23
N PRO A 567 39.53 5.67 -12.28
CA PRO A 567 40.11 5.79 -10.95
C PRO A 567 40.00 4.45 -10.21
N PRO A 568 40.78 4.25 -9.13
CA PRO A 568 40.62 3.10 -8.27
C PRO A 568 39.19 3.00 -7.74
N MET A 569 38.63 1.79 -7.74
CA MET A 569 37.29 1.56 -7.18
C MET A 569 37.27 1.92 -5.68
N PRO A 570 36.23 2.61 -5.22
CA PRO A 570 36.06 2.89 -3.80
C PRO A 570 35.83 1.59 -3.02
N GLU A 571 36.26 1.55 -1.75
CA GLU A 571 35.97 0.42 -0.87
C GLU A 571 34.47 0.30 -0.63
N SER A 572 33.91 -0.89 -0.83
CA SER A 572 32.49 -1.16 -0.57
C SER A 572 32.14 -0.89 0.90
N MET A 573 30.98 -0.27 1.11
CA MET A 573 30.45 0.10 2.42
C MET A 573 28.94 -0.14 2.43
N CYS A 574 28.48 -1.12 3.21
CA CYS A 574 27.06 -1.36 3.40
C CYS A 574 26.45 -0.32 4.35
N TYR A 575 25.58 0.54 3.80
CA TYR A 575 24.82 1.57 4.53
C TYR A 575 23.35 1.16 4.67
N VAL A 576 22.90 0.96 5.90
CA VAL A 576 21.63 0.28 6.23
C VAL A 576 20.39 0.99 5.69
N LEU A 577 20.43 2.31 5.51
CA LEU A 577 19.29 3.05 4.94
C LEU A 577 19.23 2.97 3.40
N ALA A 578 20.26 2.42 2.75
CA ALA A 578 20.41 2.24 1.32
C ALA A 578 20.80 0.78 0.98
N LEU A 579 20.06 -0.19 1.55
CA LEU A 579 20.40 -1.63 1.52
C LEU A 579 20.75 -2.14 0.12
N TRP A 580 19.84 -1.99 -0.83
CA TRP A 580 20.01 -2.57 -2.17
C TRP A 580 20.99 -1.79 -3.06
N ALA A 581 21.35 -0.58 -2.66
CA ALA A 581 22.33 0.23 -3.39
C ALA A 581 23.77 -0.01 -2.90
N THR A 582 23.94 -0.46 -1.65
CA THR A 582 25.26 -0.44 -0.98
C THR A 582 25.66 -1.75 -0.29
N CYS A 583 24.73 -2.69 -0.10
CA CYS A 583 24.97 -3.94 0.63
C CYS A 583 24.84 -5.17 -0.29
N THR A 584 25.65 -6.18 -0.02
CA THR A 584 25.52 -7.51 -0.64
C THR A 584 24.35 -8.30 -0.04
N ASP A 585 23.86 -9.32 -0.75
CA ASP A 585 22.75 -10.17 -0.27
C ASP A 585 23.02 -10.80 1.11
N ASP A 586 24.25 -11.26 1.35
CA ASP A 586 24.68 -11.83 2.64
C ASP A 586 24.64 -10.79 3.78
N GLU A 587 25.04 -9.55 3.49
CA GLU A 587 24.98 -8.44 4.44
C GLU A 587 23.54 -8.04 4.74
N VAL A 588 22.66 -8.00 3.73
CA VAL A 588 21.23 -7.76 3.91
C VAL A 588 20.61 -8.87 4.77
N GLU A 589 20.96 -10.14 4.54
CA GLU A 589 20.51 -11.26 5.38
C GLU A 589 20.98 -11.08 6.83
N ALA A 590 22.25 -10.71 7.04
CA ALA A 590 22.82 -10.46 8.36
C ALA A 590 22.14 -9.29 9.10
N ILE A 591 21.67 -8.27 8.37
CA ILE A 591 20.91 -7.14 8.93
C ILE A 591 19.49 -7.59 9.28
N VAL A 592 18.80 -8.31 8.39
CA VAL A 592 17.42 -8.79 8.58
C VAL A 592 17.31 -9.79 9.73
N ASN A 593 18.31 -10.68 9.88
CA ASN A 593 18.33 -11.69 10.94
C ASN A 593 18.83 -11.13 12.29
N GLY A 594 19.24 -9.85 12.35
CA GLY A 594 19.71 -9.17 13.56
C GLY A 594 21.09 -9.64 14.06
N THR A 595 21.90 -10.28 13.22
CA THR A 595 23.26 -10.73 13.58
C THR A 595 24.35 -9.71 13.26
N ALA A 596 24.03 -8.71 12.44
CA ALA A 596 24.87 -7.57 12.09
C ALA A 596 25.17 -6.66 13.29
N VAL A 597 26.38 -6.11 13.32
CA VAL A 597 26.78 -5.00 14.20
C VAL A 597 26.75 -3.72 13.36
N ILE A 598 25.85 -2.81 13.71
CA ILE A 598 25.61 -1.56 13.00
C ILE A 598 26.01 -0.40 13.91
N GLU A 599 26.88 0.47 13.41
CA GLU A 599 27.28 1.73 14.06
C GLU A 599 27.02 2.87 13.07
N ASP A 600 26.30 3.92 13.50
CA ASP A 600 25.98 5.09 12.67
C ASP A 600 25.40 4.72 11.28
N TYR A 601 24.51 3.72 11.26
CA TYR A 601 23.89 3.13 10.06
C TYR A 601 24.85 2.38 9.12
N ILE A 602 26.12 2.19 9.51
CA ILE A 602 27.13 1.45 8.75
C ILE A 602 27.29 0.05 9.35
N LEU A 603 27.37 -0.97 8.50
CA LEU A 603 27.73 -2.32 8.92
C LEU A 603 29.23 -2.40 9.27
N VAL A 604 29.57 -2.66 10.54
CA VAL A 604 30.97 -2.72 11.01
C VAL A 604 31.43 -4.13 11.41
N GLY A 605 30.54 -5.13 11.37
CA GLY A 605 30.89 -6.55 11.57
C GLY A 605 29.69 -7.46 11.79
N SER A 606 29.93 -8.76 11.96
CA SER A 606 28.90 -9.76 12.32
C SER A 606 29.19 -10.37 13.69
N SER A 607 28.15 -10.67 14.46
CA SER A 607 28.25 -11.21 15.84
C SER A 607 28.73 -12.67 15.93
N ALA A 608 29.28 -13.24 14.86
CA ALA A 608 29.97 -14.53 14.87
C ALA A 608 31.43 -14.35 15.33
N LYS A 609 31.72 -14.71 16.59
CA LYS A 609 33.09 -14.86 17.09
C LYS A 609 33.93 -15.75 16.18
N SER A 610 34.92 -15.14 15.53
CA SER A 610 36.28 -15.64 15.24
C SER A 610 36.54 -17.16 15.43
N ALA A 611 36.84 -17.83 14.33
CA ALA A 611 37.85 -18.89 14.28
C ALA A 611 38.75 -18.65 13.05
N PRO A 612 40.06 -18.90 13.14
CA PRO A 612 41.06 -18.24 12.30
C PRO A 612 41.20 -18.88 10.91
N PHE A 613 41.36 -18.00 9.92
CA PHE A 613 41.78 -18.31 8.56
C PHE A 613 43.18 -18.95 8.57
N SER A 614 43.31 -20.15 7.99
CA SER A 614 44.58 -20.69 7.50
C SER A 614 44.46 -20.92 6.00
N ALA A 615 45.36 -20.28 5.25
CA ALA A 615 45.44 -20.22 3.79
C ALA A 615 45.99 -21.53 3.14
N PRO A 616 46.41 -21.51 1.86
CA PRO A 616 45.62 -21.82 0.68
C PRO A 616 46.10 -23.12 0.01
N LEU A 617 45.25 -23.81 -0.77
CA LEU A 617 45.71 -24.88 -1.67
C LEU A 617 44.84 -24.97 -2.93
N SER A 618 45.50 -24.66 -4.04
CA SER A 618 45.19 -24.99 -5.43
C SER A 618 44.77 -26.44 -5.63
N ILE A 619 43.84 -26.72 -6.56
CA ILE A 619 43.97 -27.74 -7.62
C ILE A 619 42.95 -27.44 -8.74
N GLU A 620 43.44 -27.68 -9.95
CA GLU A 620 42.87 -27.47 -11.28
C GLU A 620 41.59 -28.26 -11.61
N SER A 621 40.79 -27.64 -12.49
CA SER A 621 40.07 -28.19 -13.65
C SER A 621 39.28 -29.51 -13.53
N SER A 622 37.97 -29.43 -13.74
CA SER A 622 37.34 -30.04 -14.93
C SER A 622 35.90 -29.55 -15.10
N VAL A 623 35.65 -28.92 -16.25
CA VAL A 623 34.32 -28.62 -16.78
C VAL A 623 33.63 -29.93 -17.17
N LYS A 624 32.41 -30.17 -16.66
CA LYS A 624 31.22 -30.50 -17.47
C LYS A 624 29.98 -30.80 -16.63
N ASP A 625 28.89 -30.21 -17.12
CA ASP A 625 27.49 -30.59 -16.98
C ASP A 625 26.89 -30.45 -15.57
N ASP A 626 26.07 -29.40 -15.37
CA ASP A 626 24.65 -29.59 -15.02
C ASP A 626 23.87 -28.28 -15.20
N ILE A 627 22.93 -28.33 -16.14
CA ILE A 627 21.77 -27.45 -16.27
C ILE A 627 20.69 -28.11 -15.42
N GLU A 628 20.23 -27.46 -14.34
CA GLU A 628 18.84 -27.47 -13.85
C GLU A 628 18.79 -26.84 -12.45
N GLU A 629 18.42 -25.57 -12.34
CA GLU A 629 17.75 -25.09 -11.13
C GLU A 629 16.98 -23.79 -11.41
N HIS A 630 15.67 -23.90 -11.62
CA HIS A 630 14.68 -22.94 -11.15
C HIS A 630 13.29 -23.57 -11.23
N ASN A 631 12.71 -23.91 -10.08
CA ASN A 631 11.26 -24.01 -9.87
C ASN A 631 10.92 -24.10 -8.37
N GLY A 632 10.96 -22.95 -7.67
CA GLY A 632 10.53 -22.81 -6.27
C GLY A 632 9.05 -23.17 -6.01
N TRP A 633 8.24 -23.27 -7.05
CA TRP A 633 6.83 -23.69 -6.96
C TRP A 633 6.64 -25.17 -6.64
N PHE A 634 7.63 -26.01 -6.95
CA PHE A 634 7.57 -27.45 -6.67
C PHE A 634 7.81 -27.76 -5.19
N GLN A 635 8.59 -26.93 -4.49
CA GLN A 635 8.87 -27.06 -3.06
C GLN A 635 7.63 -26.79 -2.17
N ILE A 636 6.78 -25.83 -2.54
CA ILE A 636 5.54 -25.52 -1.81
C ILE A 636 4.51 -26.66 -1.90
N LEU A 637 4.46 -27.36 -3.04
CA LEU A 637 3.59 -28.53 -3.24
C LEU A 637 4.12 -29.77 -2.51
N LEU A 638 5.44 -29.91 -2.39
CA LEU A 638 6.08 -30.92 -1.55
C LEU A 638 5.73 -30.71 -0.06
N SER A 639 5.74 -29.47 0.44
CA SER A 639 5.35 -29.16 1.83
C SER A 639 3.89 -29.51 2.16
N LEU A 640 2.97 -29.36 1.19
CA LEU A 640 1.56 -29.75 1.33
C LEU A 640 1.38 -31.28 1.33
N SER A 641 2.22 -32.02 0.59
CA SER A 641 2.22 -33.49 0.63
C SER A 641 2.75 -34.03 1.97
N GLU A 642 3.77 -33.38 2.53
CA GLU A 642 4.31 -33.69 3.86
C GLU A 642 3.32 -33.36 4.98
N PHE A 643 2.51 -32.30 4.82
CA PHE A 643 1.41 -31.96 5.74
C PHE A 643 0.30 -33.02 5.75
N PHE A 644 -0.04 -33.61 4.60
CA PHE A 644 -0.97 -34.74 4.52
C PHE A 644 -0.41 -36.02 5.16
N ASP A 645 0.90 -36.25 5.05
CA ASP A 645 1.58 -37.34 5.73
C ASP A 645 1.61 -37.16 7.25
N VAL A 646 1.71 -35.93 7.75
CA VAL A 646 1.58 -35.63 9.19
C VAL A 646 0.15 -35.87 9.69
N LEU A 647 -0.87 -35.46 8.93
CA LEU A 647 -2.29 -35.75 9.25
C LEU A 647 -2.60 -37.26 9.23
N LEU A 648 -2.01 -38.02 8.29
CA LEU A 648 -2.14 -39.47 8.21
C LEU A 648 -1.36 -40.21 9.32
N LYS A 649 -0.21 -39.69 9.75
CA LYS A 649 0.57 -40.21 10.89
C LYS A 649 -0.10 -39.94 12.24
N LEU A 650 -0.95 -38.92 12.33
CA LEU A 650 -1.77 -38.62 13.51
C LEU A 650 -3.11 -39.40 13.55
N TRP A 651 -3.51 -40.02 12.43
CA TRP A 651 -4.76 -40.79 12.31
C TRP A 651 -4.87 -41.96 13.33
N PRO A 652 -3.81 -42.73 13.65
CA PRO A 652 -3.88 -43.77 14.68
C PRO A 652 -4.08 -43.22 16.10
N MET A 653 -3.77 -41.94 16.36
CA MET A 653 -4.03 -41.31 17.67
C MET A 653 -5.50 -40.89 17.83
N LEU A 654 -6.25 -40.74 16.73
CA LEU A 654 -7.68 -40.43 16.72
C LEU A 654 -8.58 -41.68 16.87
N GLU A 655 -8.01 -42.89 16.76
CA GLU A 655 -8.75 -44.16 16.86
C GLU A 655 -9.13 -44.57 18.29
N PHE A 656 -8.73 -43.82 19.33
CA PHE A 656 -8.95 -44.26 20.71
C PHE A 656 -10.33 -43.94 21.31
N GLU A 657 -11.24 -43.19 20.65
CA GLU A 657 -12.54 -42.87 21.28
C GLU A 657 -13.81 -42.82 20.40
N LEU A 658 -13.78 -43.11 19.10
CA LEU A 658 -15.00 -43.06 18.27
C LEU A 658 -15.15 -44.29 17.37
N ASN A 659 -15.90 -45.28 17.87
CA ASN A 659 -16.37 -46.46 17.12
C ASN A 659 -17.35 -46.02 16.01
N PHE A 660 -16.83 -45.72 14.81
CA PHE A 660 -17.63 -45.64 13.59
C PHE A 660 -17.13 -46.68 12.59
N GLU A 661 -17.83 -47.83 12.51
CA GLU A 661 -17.72 -48.75 11.39
C GLU A 661 -18.20 -48.04 10.11
N THR A 662 -17.30 -47.48 9.32
CA THR A 662 -17.66 -46.99 7.97
C THR A 662 -16.52 -47.16 6.97
N ASN A 663 -16.63 -48.22 6.16
CA ASN A 663 -16.10 -48.43 4.81
C ASN A 663 -14.78 -47.75 4.42
N GLN A 664 -13.66 -48.42 4.69
CA GLN A 664 -12.33 -48.14 4.11
C GLN A 664 -12.34 -47.96 2.58
N GLY A 665 -13.27 -48.60 1.86
CA GLY A 665 -13.38 -48.49 0.40
C GLY A 665 -13.86 -47.13 -0.15
N LEU A 666 -14.45 -46.25 0.69
CA LEU A 666 -14.88 -44.90 0.26
C LEU A 666 -13.73 -43.89 0.34
N VAL A 667 -12.83 -44.05 1.31
CA VAL A 667 -11.62 -43.24 1.49
C VAL A 667 -10.57 -43.57 0.42
N GLU A 668 -10.40 -44.85 0.07
CA GLU A 668 -9.53 -45.25 -1.06
C GLU A 668 -10.06 -44.77 -2.41
N LYS A 669 -11.38 -44.82 -2.63
CA LYS A 669 -11.99 -44.30 -3.86
C LYS A 669 -11.88 -42.77 -3.97
N ALA A 670 -12.00 -42.04 -2.85
CA ALA A 670 -11.77 -40.60 -2.82
C ALA A 670 -10.30 -40.24 -3.08
N LYS A 671 -9.34 -41.01 -2.54
CA LYS A 671 -7.90 -40.86 -2.85
C LYS A 671 -7.61 -41.05 -4.35
N ILE A 672 -8.18 -42.09 -4.96
CA ILE A 672 -7.99 -42.41 -6.38
C ILE A 672 -8.67 -41.35 -7.26
N TYR A 673 -9.88 -40.90 -6.94
CA TYR A 673 -10.54 -39.81 -7.68
C TYR A 673 -9.75 -38.49 -7.57
N PHE A 674 -9.25 -38.15 -6.39
CA PHE A 674 -8.51 -36.91 -6.17
C PHE A 674 -7.13 -36.91 -6.86
N GLN A 675 -6.41 -38.04 -6.88
CA GLN A 675 -5.17 -38.20 -7.65
C GLN A 675 -5.41 -38.18 -9.17
N ILE A 676 -6.50 -38.79 -9.64
CA ILE A 676 -6.86 -38.79 -11.07
C ILE A 676 -7.29 -37.38 -11.52
N GLU A 677 -8.05 -36.64 -10.71
CA GLU A 677 -8.50 -35.29 -11.08
C GLU A 677 -7.35 -34.26 -11.04
N LEU A 678 -6.43 -34.33 -10.06
CA LEU A 678 -5.21 -33.52 -10.00
C LEU A 678 -4.30 -33.81 -11.21
N SER A 679 -4.11 -35.08 -11.54
CA SER A 679 -3.34 -35.48 -12.74
C SER A 679 -4.05 -35.07 -14.04
N SER A 680 -5.38 -35.10 -14.12
CA SER A 680 -6.13 -34.69 -15.32
C SER A 680 -6.20 -33.17 -15.51
N THR A 681 -6.16 -32.41 -14.41
CA THR A 681 -6.13 -30.94 -14.41
C THR A 681 -4.72 -30.45 -14.74
N PHE A 682 -3.69 -31.12 -14.19
CA PHE A 682 -2.29 -30.88 -14.52
C PHE A 682 -1.97 -31.24 -15.98
N ASN A 683 -2.49 -32.36 -16.50
CA ASN A 683 -2.34 -32.73 -17.92
C ASN A 683 -3.08 -31.77 -18.87
N ARG A 684 -4.20 -31.15 -18.47
CA ARG A 684 -4.87 -30.11 -19.28
C ARG A 684 -4.14 -28.76 -19.26
N LEU A 685 -3.41 -28.45 -18.19
CA LEU A 685 -2.51 -27.28 -18.11
C LEU A 685 -1.20 -27.54 -18.88
N HIS A 686 -0.68 -28.77 -18.83
CA HIS A 686 0.51 -29.17 -19.59
C HIS A 686 0.25 -29.27 -21.09
N GLN A 687 -0.96 -29.70 -21.51
CA GLN A 687 -1.34 -29.80 -22.91
C GLN A 687 -1.71 -28.45 -23.55
N LYS A 688 -1.87 -27.38 -22.74
CA LYS A 688 -1.92 -25.99 -23.21
C LYS A 688 -0.55 -25.29 -23.25
N ASN A 689 0.47 -25.87 -22.61
CA ASN A 689 1.85 -25.37 -22.60
C ASN A 689 2.84 -26.26 -23.38
N SER A 690 2.39 -27.28 -24.13
CA SER A 690 3.26 -28.17 -24.93
C SER A 690 2.94 -28.25 -26.42
N LEU A 691 2.14 -27.32 -26.95
CA LEU A 691 2.17 -26.99 -28.38
C LEU A 691 2.96 -25.68 -28.52
N GLY A 692 4.26 -25.86 -28.76
CA GLY A 692 5.28 -24.85 -28.55
C GLY A 692 5.30 -23.68 -29.52
N VAL A 693 5.97 -22.62 -29.10
CA VAL A 693 6.68 -21.68 -29.96
C VAL A 693 7.95 -21.25 -29.22
N THR A 694 9.04 -21.98 -29.41
CA THR A 694 10.37 -21.36 -29.48
C THR A 694 10.41 -20.51 -30.75
N ALA A 695 11.11 -19.39 -30.65
CA ALA A 695 11.33 -18.41 -31.70
C ALA A 695 11.54 -18.99 -33.11
N ASP A 696 10.85 -18.43 -34.10
CA ASP A 696 11.49 -18.04 -35.37
C ASP A 696 10.64 -17.06 -36.21
N ARG A 697 11.25 -15.90 -36.48
CA ARG A 697 11.30 -15.14 -37.74
C ARG A 697 10.03 -14.64 -38.46
N HIS A 698 10.08 -13.33 -38.70
CA HIS A 698 9.80 -12.68 -39.98
C HIS A 698 9.76 -13.61 -41.22
N ARG A 699 8.71 -13.49 -42.05
CA ARG A 699 8.86 -13.41 -43.53
C ARG A 699 7.58 -12.94 -44.26
N ILE A 700 7.68 -11.75 -44.85
CA ILE A 700 7.44 -11.41 -46.27
C ILE A 700 6.17 -11.95 -46.97
N TYR A 701 5.23 -11.08 -47.34
CA TYR A 701 5.05 -10.54 -48.71
C TYR A 701 3.91 -9.50 -48.76
N SER A 702 4.24 -8.32 -49.26
CA SER A 702 3.35 -7.32 -49.87
C SER A 702 2.59 -7.90 -51.10
N ILE A 703 1.42 -7.33 -51.42
CA ILE A 703 1.14 -6.65 -52.71
C ILE A 703 -0.25 -5.99 -52.65
N ASP A 704 -0.21 -4.67 -52.84
CA ASP A 704 -1.10 -3.72 -53.50
C ASP A 704 -2.63 -3.81 -53.38
N LEU A 705 -3.22 -2.64 -53.06
CA LEU A 705 -4.02 -1.85 -54.01
C LEU A 705 -4.20 -0.41 -53.49
N ASP A 706 -3.81 0.57 -54.31
CA ASP A 706 -4.05 2.01 -54.09
C ASP A 706 -5.25 2.53 -54.95
N PRO A 707 -5.82 3.72 -54.65
CA PRO A 707 -7.25 4.11 -54.82
C PRO A 707 -7.50 5.03 -56.05
N PRO A 708 -8.75 5.49 -56.39
CA PRO A 708 -9.26 6.76 -55.82
C PRO A 708 -10.80 7.06 -55.83
N GLN A 709 -11.19 8.03 -54.99
CA GLN A 709 -12.15 9.15 -55.19
C GLN A 709 -13.68 8.99 -55.49
N SER A 710 -14.45 9.54 -54.53
CA SER A 710 -15.46 10.62 -54.67
C SER A 710 -16.95 10.32 -54.96
N LEU A 711 -17.78 11.14 -54.28
CA LEU A 711 -19.13 11.64 -54.59
C LEU A 711 -20.38 10.85 -54.11
N ARG A 712 -21.01 11.48 -53.09
CA ARG A 712 -22.41 11.94 -53.00
C ARG A 712 -23.57 10.94 -53.09
N THR A 713 -24.52 11.19 -52.16
CA THR A 713 -25.98 10.96 -52.23
C THR A 713 -26.41 9.50 -52.35
N LEU A 714 -27.21 8.98 -51.41
CA LEU A 714 -28.65 9.26 -51.39
C LEU A 714 -29.22 9.05 -49.99
N SER A 715 -29.83 10.13 -49.48
CA SER A 715 -31.06 10.14 -48.69
C SER A 715 -32.22 9.50 -49.47
N GLU A 716 -33.29 9.14 -48.76
CA GLU A 716 -34.59 8.63 -49.22
C GLU A 716 -34.57 7.10 -49.50
N GLU A 717 -35.46 6.26 -48.97
CA GLU A 717 -36.89 6.49 -48.75
C GLU A 717 -37.44 5.52 -47.69
N LEU A 718 -38.14 6.11 -46.71
CA LEU A 718 -39.18 5.44 -45.95
C LEU A 718 -40.29 5.05 -46.92
N THR A 719 -40.67 3.78 -47.00
CA THR A 719 -42.05 3.41 -47.35
C THR A 719 -42.46 2.17 -46.59
N ILE A 720 -43.28 2.43 -45.57
CA ILE A 720 -44.22 1.49 -44.97
C ILE A 720 -45.29 1.19 -46.02
N THR A 721 -45.62 -0.09 -46.22
CA THR A 721 -46.99 -0.49 -46.52
C THR A 721 -47.31 -1.77 -45.75
N ASP A 722 -48.11 -1.59 -44.71
CA ASP A 722 -48.96 -2.61 -44.09
C ASP A 722 -49.89 -3.25 -45.12
N ASN A 723 -50.11 -4.56 -44.97
CA ASN A 723 -51.46 -5.16 -44.82
C ASN A 723 -51.38 -6.69 -44.84
N ASP A 724 -51.55 -7.34 -43.67
CA ASP A 724 -52.54 -8.42 -43.54
C ASP A 724 -52.95 -8.55 -42.05
N PRO A 725 -54.25 -8.43 -41.69
CA PRO A 725 -54.72 -8.37 -40.33
C PRO A 725 -55.18 -9.75 -39.87
N ASN A 726 -54.34 -10.46 -39.09
CA ASN A 726 -54.76 -11.51 -38.18
C ASN A 726 -53.60 -11.86 -37.25
N ILE A 727 -53.64 -11.37 -36.01
CA ILE A 727 -53.30 -12.02 -34.73
C ILE A 727 -53.27 -10.90 -33.69
N HIS A 728 -54.40 -10.66 -33.04
CA HIS A 728 -54.43 -9.99 -31.75
C HIS A 728 -54.56 -11.06 -30.66
N GLY A 729 -53.61 -11.04 -29.72
CA GLY A 729 -53.81 -11.64 -28.40
C GLY A 729 -52.81 -12.72 -28.01
N LYS A 730 -51.53 -12.38 -27.92
CA LYS A 730 -50.63 -12.82 -26.82
C LYS A 730 -49.57 -11.74 -26.64
N THR A 731 -49.59 -11.10 -25.49
CA THR A 731 -48.63 -10.11 -25.02
C THR A 731 -47.22 -10.68 -25.03
N GLU A 732 -46.28 -9.93 -25.60
CA GLU A 732 -44.85 -10.06 -25.35
C GLU A 732 -44.58 -9.77 -23.87
N SER A 733 -44.57 -10.82 -23.06
CA SER A 733 -43.83 -10.86 -21.81
C SER A 733 -43.12 -12.21 -21.78
N ASP A 734 -41.92 -12.25 -21.17
CA ASP A 734 -41.14 -13.45 -20.87
C ASP A 734 -39.98 -13.75 -21.84
N VAL A 735 -39.36 -12.70 -22.37
CA VAL A 735 -37.89 -12.67 -22.44
C VAL A 735 -37.45 -11.84 -21.23
N GLU A 736 -36.86 -12.47 -20.21
CA GLU A 736 -36.31 -11.77 -19.05
C GLU A 736 -35.27 -10.75 -19.53
N SER A 737 -35.66 -9.48 -19.57
CA SER A 737 -34.75 -8.37 -19.80
C SER A 737 -33.65 -8.40 -18.73
N PRO A 738 -32.35 -8.21 -19.07
CA PRO A 738 -31.31 -8.08 -18.06
C PRO A 738 -31.72 -6.99 -17.06
N ILE A 739 -31.64 -7.30 -15.76
CA ILE A 739 -31.97 -6.36 -14.69
C ILE A 739 -31.04 -5.16 -14.83
N ASP A 740 -31.58 -4.06 -15.35
CA ASP A 740 -30.85 -2.83 -15.53
C ASP A 740 -30.74 -2.14 -14.18
N ILE A 741 -29.50 -1.93 -13.70
CA ILE A 741 -29.28 -1.24 -12.42
C ILE A 741 -29.54 0.25 -12.68
N PRO A 742 -30.46 0.90 -11.95
CA PRO A 742 -30.72 2.32 -12.13
C PRO A 742 -29.43 3.13 -11.99
N GLN A 743 -29.18 4.10 -12.87
CA GLN A 743 -28.02 4.98 -12.72
C GLN A 743 -28.23 5.95 -11.56
N LEU A 744 -27.20 6.14 -10.74
CA LEU A 744 -27.19 7.15 -9.68
C LEU A 744 -26.84 8.51 -10.29
N THR A 745 -27.71 9.50 -10.10
CA THR A 745 -27.59 10.87 -10.62
C THR A 745 -27.20 11.87 -9.52
N THR A 746 -27.59 11.62 -8.26
CA THR A 746 -27.29 12.51 -7.13
C THR A 746 -26.05 12.12 -6.32
N THR A 747 -25.56 10.88 -6.47
CA THR A 747 -24.42 10.34 -5.71
C THR A 747 -23.65 9.29 -6.51
N THR A 748 -22.61 8.70 -5.92
CA THR A 748 -21.84 7.59 -6.51
C THR A 748 -21.98 6.33 -5.66
N GLU A 749 -21.80 5.15 -6.27
CA GLU A 749 -21.86 3.87 -5.55
C GLU A 749 -20.88 3.82 -4.36
N ARG A 750 -19.65 4.33 -4.52
CA ARG A 750 -18.66 4.36 -3.42
C ARG A 750 -19.15 5.21 -2.24
N ARG A 751 -19.72 6.40 -2.51
CA ARG A 751 -20.27 7.28 -1.46
C ARG A 751 -21.51 6.68 -0.80
N LEU A 752 -22.39 6.04 -1.59
CA LEU A 752 -23.57 5.35 -1.07
C LEU A 752 -23.18 4.16 -0.18
N MET A 753 -22.22 3.33 -0.59
CA MET A 753 -21.75 2.22 0.24
C MET A 753 -21.04 2.72 1.50
N ALA A 754 -20.24 3.80 1.44
CA ALA A 754 -19.66 4.41 2.65
C ALA A 754 -20.74 4.95 3.61
N LYS A 755 -21.82 5.54 3.06
CA LYS A 755 -22.99 5.98 3.84
C LYS A 755 -23.68 4.78 4.51
N VAL A 756 -23.88 3.67 3.79
CA VAL A 756 -24.43 2.43 4.37
C VAL A 756 -23.53 1.89 5.48
N ASP A 757 -22.21 1.83 5.24
CA ASP A 757 -21.25 1.32 6.22
C ASP A 757 -21.27 2.13 7.51
N LEU A 758 -21.31 3.47 7.42
CA LEU A 758 -21.39 4.37 8.58
C LEU A 758 -22.71 4.21 9.36
N HIS A 759 -23.81 3.86 8.69
CA HIS A 759 -25.11 3.72 9.32
C HIS A 759 -25.39 2.32 9.84
N VAL A 760 -24.70 1.28 9.37
CA VAL A 760 -24.95 -0.12 9.75
C VAL A 760 -23.86 -0.69 10.65
N LEU A 761 -22.58 -0.60 10.26
CA LEU A 761 -21.51 -1.34 10.94
C LEU A 761 -21.20 -0.85 12.36
N PRO A 762 -21.03 0.46 12.63
CA PRO A 762 -20.79 0.94 13.99
C PRO A 762 -21.84 0.45 14.97
N PHE A 763 -23.10 0.37 14.51
CA PHE A 763 -24.22 -0.04 15.33
C PHE A 763 -24.12 -1.50 15.77
N LEU A 764 -23.86 -2.37 14.80
CA LEU A 764 -23.74 -3.80 15.07
C LEU A 764 -22.44 -4.14 15.80
N CYS A 765 -21.33 -3.46 15.48
CA CYS A 765 -20.05 -3.66 16.15
C CYS A 765 -20.11 -3.37 17.65
N VAL A 766 -20.62 -2.19 18.05
CA VAL A 766 -20.76 -1.84 19.47
C VAL A 766 -21.70 -2.82 20.18
N LEU A 767 -22.81 -3.17 19.54
CA LEU A 767 -23.76 -4.11 20.08
C LEU A 767 -23.13 -5.49 20.36
N TYR A 768 -22.33 -6.01 19.42
CA TYR A 768 -21.66 -7.30 19.58
C TYR A 768 -20.47 -7.23 20.55
N LEU A 769 -19.72 -6.11 20.55
CA LEU A 769 -18.66 -5.84 21.52
C LEU A 769 -19.19 -5.96 22.94
N MET A 770 -20.29 -5.27 23.26
CA MET A 770 -20.89 -5.30 24.60
C MET A 770 -21.39 -6.71 24.98
N ALA A 771 -22.03 -7.43 24.04
CA ALA A 771 -22.49 -8.80 24.31
C ALA A 771 -21.32 -9.76 24.59
N PHE A 772 -20.26 -9.70 23.78
CA PHE A 772 -19.12 -10.58 23.97
C PHE A 772 -18.37 -10.24 25.26
N LEU A 773 -18.19 -8.94 25.54
CA LEU A 773 -17.60 -8.44 26.79
C LEU A 773 -18.35 -9.06 27.99
N ASP A 774 -19.67 -8.86 28.06
CA ASP A 774 -20.52 -9.34 29.15
C ASP A 774 -20.45 -10.87 29.32
N ARG A 775 -20.43 -11.61 28.21
CA ARG A 775 -20.33 -13.08 28.19
C ARG A 775 -19.01 -13.59 28.78
N VAL A 776 -17.88 -13.02 28.37
CA VAL A 776 -16.55 -13.53 28.71
C VAL A 776 -15.98 -12.95 30.00
N ASN A 777 -16.54 -11.84 30.51
CA ASN A 777 -15.99 -11.12 31.64
C ASN A 777 -15.92 -11.93 32.94
N ILE A 778 -16.69 -13.02 33.02
CA ILE A 778 -16.58 -13.98 34.12
C ILE A 778 -15.17 -14.60 34.25
N SER A 779 -14.41 -14.71 33.16
CA SER A 779 -13.01 -15.16 33.21
C SER A 779 -12.10 -14.14 33.90
N ASN A 780 -12.37 -12.83 33.71
CA ASN A 780 -11.68 -11.76 34.40
C ASN A 780 -12.04 -11.72 35.89
N ALA A 781 -13.31 -11.93 36.20
CA ALA A 781 -13.84 -11.96 37.57
C ALA A 781 -13.18 -13.02 38.46
N VAL A 782 -12.76 -14.17 37.90
CA VAL A 782 -12.04 -15.22 38.64
C VAL A 782 -10.74 -14.68 39.26
N LEU A 783 -10.00 -13.82 38.56
CA LEU A 783 -8.75 -13.23 39.07
C LEU A 783 -8.98 -12.26 40.25
N PHE A 784 -10.22 -11.81 40.46
CA PHE A 784 -10.60 -10.84 41.50
C PHE A 784 -11.47 -11.42 42.61
N GLY A 785 -11.47 -12.74 42.78
CA GLY A 785 -12.03 -13.37 43.98
C GLY A 785 -13.45 -13.94 43.85
N LEU A 786 -14.00 -14.04 42.63
CA LEU A 786 -15.37 -14.53 42.39
C LEU A 786 -15.59 -15.94 42.95
N GLN A 787 -14.64 -16.86 42.74
CA GLN A 787 -14.80 -18.23 43.20
C GLN A 787 -14.79 -18.34 44.72
N GLN A 788 -14.03 -17.46 45.39
CA GLN A 788 -13.90 -17.41 46.84
C GLN A 788 -15.14 -16.80 47.50
N ASP A 789 -15.74 -15.78 46.90
CA ASP A 789 -16.94 -15.14 47.45
C ASP A 789 -18.19 -16.02 47.34
N LEU A 790 -18.24 -16.91 46.35
CA LEU A 790 -19.42 -17.75 46.06
C LEU A 790 -19.26 -19.22 46.51
N ASP A 791 -18.12 -19.57 47.11
CA ASP A 791 -17.79 -20.92 47.57
C ASP A 791 -17.84 -21.99 46.44
N ILE A 792 -17.12 -21.71 45.36
CA ILE A 792 -17.09 -22.55 44.13
C ILE A 792 -15.68 -22.89 43.64
N GLN A 793 -14.67 -22.81 44.51
CA GLN A 793 -13.27 -23.08 44.18
C GLN A 793 -13.01 -24.56 43.83
N THR A 794 -13.83 -25.48 44.36
CA THR A 794 -13.64 -26.92 44.21
C THR A 794 -14.74 -27.57 43.37
N GLY A 795 -14.36 -28.57 42.57
CA GLY A 795 -15.28 -29.31 41.70
C GLY A 795 -15.61 -28.55 40.42
N THR A 796 -16.78 -28.82 39.85
CA THR A 796 -17.19 -28.33 38.52
C THR A 796 -18.19 -27.17 38.56
N LYS A 797 -18.49 -26.61 39.75
CA LYS A 797 -19.51 -25.56 39.91
C LYS A 797 -19.26 -24.33 39.04
N TYR A 798 -18.01 -23.88 38.90
CA TYR A 798 -17.65 -22.78 38.00
C TYR A 798 -17.91 -23.13 36.53
N ASN A 799 -17.47 -24.32 36.09
CA ASN A 799 -17.70 -24.82 34.73
C ASN A 799 -19.19 -24.93 34.42
N THR A 800 -20.00 -25.46 35.36
CA THR A 800 -21.47 -25.52 35.22
C THR A 800 -22.10 -24.14 35.06
N ALA A 801 -21.59 -23.11 35.75
CA ALA A 801 -22.04 -21.74 35.60
C ALA A 801 -21.63 -21.11 34.24
N LEU A 802 -20.58 -21.61 33.60
CA LEU A 802 -20.27 -21.25 32.22
C LEU A 802 -21.21 -21.97 31.23
N THR A 803 -21.48 -23.26 31.46
CA THR A 803 -22.31 -24.09 30.58
C THR A 803 -23.77 -23.62 30.51
N ILE A 804 -24.36 -23.21 31.64
CA ILE A 804 -25.79 -22.88 31.72
C ILE A 804 -26.19 -21.72 30.78
N PHE A 805 -25.26 -20.82 30.46
CA PHE A 805 -25.46 -19.75 29.49
C PHE A 805 -25.86 -20.29 28.10
N PHE A 806 -25.22 -21.37 27.66
CA PHE A 806 -25.41 -21.91 26.31
C PHE A 806 -26.77 -22.60 26.11
N ILE A 807 -27.38 -23.13 27.16
CA ILE A 807 -28.66 -23.86 27.05
C ILE A 807 -29.78 -22.99 26.45
N PRO A 808 -30.15 -21.84 27.06
CA PRO A 808 -31.17 -20.97 26.48
C PRO A 808 -30.68 -20.34 25.17
N TYR A 809 -29.38 -20.00 25.07
CA TYR A 809 -28.79 -19.44 23.86
C TYR A 809 -29.04 -20.33 22.62
N ILE A 810 -28.76 -21.63 22.72
CA ILE A 810 -28.93 -22.59 21.62
C ILE A 810 -30.42 -22.81 21.29
N ILE A 811 -31.28 -22.94 22.31
CA ILE A 811 -32.70 -23.28 22.12
C ILE A 811 -33.47 -22.14 21.47
N PHE A 812 -33.17 -20.89 21.85
CA PHE A 812 -33.96 -19.73 21.45
C PHE A 812 -33.40 -19.00 20.21
N GLU A 813 -32.26 -19.41 19.63
CA GLU A 813 -31.60 -18.77 18.46
C GLU A 813 -32.57 -18.61 17.28
N ILE A 814 -33.13 -19.74 16.82
CA ILE A 814 -34.08 -19.77 15.70
C ILE A 814 -35.37 -19.00 16.04
N PRO A 815 -36.05 -19.24 17.19
CA PRO A 815 -37.20 -18.44 17.60
C PRO A 815 -36.93 -16.92 17.62
N SER A 816 -35.76 -16.50 18.11
CA SER A 816 -35.39 -15.10 18.24
C SER A 816 -35.17 -14.44 16.87
N ASN A 817 -34.50 -15.12 15.93
CA ASN A 817 -34.33 -14.62 14.56
C ASN A 817 -35.65 -14.53 13.79
N ILE A 818 -36.59 -15.45 14.03
CA ILE A 818 -37.95 -15.35 13.48
C ILE A 818 -38.67 -14.12 14.06
N LEU A 819 -38.46 -13.80 15.34
CA LEU A 819 -39.09 -12.67 16.01
C LEU A 819 -38.51 -11.32 15.56
N LEU A 820 -37.21 -11.26 15.23
CA LEU A 820 -36.55 -10.10 14.62
C LEU A 820 -37.28 -9.62 13.34
N LYS A 821 -37.82 -10.56 12.55
CA LYS A 821 -38.62 -10.23 11.36
C LYS A 821 -39.98 -9.60 11.71
N LYS A 822 -40.55 -9.91 12.88
CA LYS A 822 -41.85 -9.38 13.32
C LYS A 822 -41.76 -8.04 14.04
N LEU A 823 -40.69 -7.80 14.80
CA LEU A 823 -40.60 -6.67 15.72
C LEU A 823 -39.71 -5.51 15.22
N LYS A 824 -39.18 -5.57 14.00
CA LYS A 824 -38.15 -4.67 13.45
C LYS A 824 -36.79 -4.79 14.18
N PRO A 825 -35.66 -4.68 13.44
CA PRO A 825 -34.33 -4.77 14.03
C PRO A 825 -34.07 -3.87 15.24
N HIS A 826 -34.35 -2.56 15.13
CA HIS A 826 -34.03 -1.61 16.20
C HIS A 826 -34.79 -1.86 17.51
N VAL A 827 -36.02 -2.36 17.46
CA VAL A 827 -36.80 -2.65 18.67
C VAL A 827 -36.30 -3.93 19.33
N TRP A 828 -36.14 -5.00 18.55
CA TRP A 828 -35.81 -6.32 19.09
C TRP A 828 -34.37 -6.38 19.61
N LEU A 829 -33.39 -5.91 18.82
CA LEU A 829 -31.98 -5.95 19.20
C LEU A 829 -31.69 -5.03 20.40
N SER A 830 -32.30 -3.85 20.47
CA SER A 830 -32.16 -2.94 21.62
C SER A 830 -32.83 -3.46 22.88
N PHE A 831 -33.99 -4.12 22.75
CA PHE A 831 -34.65 -4.77 23.88
C PHE A 831 -33.80 -5.90 24.46
N CYS A 832 -33.29 -6.79 23.61
CA CYS A 832 -32.31 -7.81 24.01
C CYS A 832 -31.13 -7.17 24.73
N MET A 833 -30.61 -6.07 24.19
CA MET A 833 -29.47 -5.35 24.75
C MET A 833 -29.69 -4.79 26.14
N GLY A 834 -30.81 -4.09 26.36
CA GLY A 834 -31.15 -3.57 27.68
C GLY A 834 -31.35 -4.68 28.71
N MET A 835 -31.93 -5.82 28.31
CA MET A 835 -32.20 -6.93 29.22
C MET A 835 -30.94 -7.68 29.64
N PHE A 836 -29.98 -7.92 28.74
CA PHE A 836 -28.74 -8.58 29.13
C PHE A 836 -27.84 -7.66 29.99
N GLY A 837 -27.79 -6.35 29.69
CA GLY A 837 -27.13 -5.37 30.55
C GLY A 837 -27.74 -5.32 31.97
N PHE A 838 -29.07 -5.41 32.08
CA PHE A 838 -29.74 -5.52 33.38
C PHE A 838 -29.35 -6.79 34.14
N VAL A 839 -29.31 -7.93 33.47
CA VAL A 839 -28.89 -9.20 34.07
C VAL A 839 -27.42 -9.15 34.53
N MET A 840 -26.56 -8.44 33.80
CA MET A 840 -25.16 -8.24 34.18
C MET A 840 -25.01 -7.43 35.47
N ILE A 841 -25.79 -6.35 35.64
CA ILE A 841 -25.83 -5.64 36.93
C ILE A 841 -26.26 -6.60 38.05
N MET A 842 -27.27 -7.43 37.81
CA MET A 842 -27.71 -8.43 38.79
C MET A 842 -26.63 -9.47 39.09
N GLN A 843 -25.82 -9.86 38.10
CA GLN A 843 -24.69 -10.78 38.26
C GLN A 843 -23.62 -10.23 39.22
N GLY A 844 -23.34 -8.92 39.19
CA GLY A 844 -22.44 -8.29 40.17
C GLY A 844 -22.97 -8.30 41.62
N LEU A 845 -24.29 -8.48 41.81
CA LEU A 845 -24.96 -8.48 43.12
C LEU A 845 -25.14 -9.88 43.73
N VAL A 846 -24.86 -10.96 43.00
CA VAL A 846 -25.08 -12.34 43.47
C VAL A 846 -24.23 -12.68 44.69
N GLN A 847 -24.76 -13.49 45.59
CA GLN A 847 -24.09 -13.85 46.86
C GLN A 847 -23.84 -15.36 46.99
N ASN A 848 -24.29 -16.16 46.04
CA ASN A 848 -24.12 -17.61 46.05
C ASN A 848 -24.14 -18.18 44.62
N TRP A 849 -23.76 -19.46 44.50
CA TRP A 849 -23.74 -20.16 43.20
C TRP A 849 -25.10 -20.20 42.50
N GLY A 850 -26.22 -20.34 43.23
CA GLY A 850 -27.56 -20.35 42.64
C GLY A 850 -27.92 -19.02 41.95
N GLY A 851 -27.55 -17.89 42.55
CA GLY A 851 -27.72 -16.57 41.93
C GLY A 851 -26.87 -16.41 40.67
N LEU A 852 -25.64 -16.91 40.68
CA LEU A 852 -24.78 -16.92 39.49
C LEU A 852 -25.38 -17.79 38.37
N MET A 853 -25.91 -18.97 38.69
CA MET A 853 -26.59 -19.85 37.73
C MET A 853 -27.80 -19.17 37.08
N ALA A 854 -28.64 -18.50 37.88
CA ALA A 854 -29.82 -17.79 37.38
C ALA A 854 -29.45 -16.64 36.44
N THR A 855 -28.50 -15.80 36.85
CA THR A 855 -28.04 -14.67 36.02
C THR A 855 -27.39 -15.14 34.73
N ARG A 856 -26.55 -16.19 34.75
CA ARG A 856 -25.95 -16.77 33.53
C ARG A 856 -26.99 -17.37 32.58
N PHE A 857 -28.05 -18.01 33.10
CA PHE A 857 -29.16 -18.50 32.27
C PHE A 857 -29.89 -17.35 31.56
N PHE A 858 -30.29 -16.30 32.28
CA PHE A 858 -31.00 -15.17 31.68
C PHE A 858 -30.11 -14.35 30.73
N LEU A 859 -28.81 -14.24 31.02
CA LEU A 859 -27.83 -13.65 30.12
C LEU A 859 -27.82 -14.38 28.76
N GLY A 860 -27.76 -15.72 28.79
CA GLY A 860 -27.87 -16.56 27.60
C GLY A 860 -29.19 -16.35 26.86
N LEU A 861 -30.31 -16.32 27.57
CA LEU A 861 -31.63 -16.09 26.97
C LEU A 861 -31.72 -14.75 26.21
N PHE A 862 -31.26 -13.65 26.81
CA PHE A 862 -31.39 -12.32 26.20
C PHE A 862 -30.35 -12.06 25.09
N GLU A 863 -29.13 -12.61 25.18
CA GLU A 863 -28.13 -12.48 24.12
C GLU A 863 -28.46 -13.28 22.85
N THR A 864 -29.30 -14.32 22.97
CA THR A 864 -29.66 -15.25 21.89
C THR A 864 -30.01 -14.60 20.55
N GLY A 865 -30.72 -13.46 20.56
CA GLY A 865 -31.17 -12.80 19.33
C GLY A 865 -30.15 -11.91 18.64
N MET A 866 -29.04 -11.60 19.30
CA MET A 866 -28.14 -10.56 18.82
C MET A 866 -27.28 -11.05 17.67
N PHE A 867 -26.52 -12.11 17.90
CA PHE A 867 -25.48 -12.54 16.99
C PHE A 867 -26.01 -13.05 15.63
N PRO A 868 -26.97 -14.00 15.59
CA PRO A 868 -27.57 -14.41 14.31
C PRO A 868 -28.44 -13.30 13.70
N GLY A 869 -28.96 -12.38 14.52
CA GLY A 869 -29.76 -11.24 14.06
C GLY A 869 -28.93 -10.19 13.34
N CYS A 870 -27.72 -9.93 13.82
CA CYS A 870 -26.76 -9.02 13.17
C CYS A 870 -26.32 -9.55 11.82
N PHE A 871 -25.94 -10.83 11.73
CA PHE A 871 -25.56 -11.42 10.44
C PHE A 871 -26.71 -11.46 9.45
N TYR A 872 -27.92 -11.77 9.91
CA TYR A 872 -29.10 -11.69 9.08
C TYR A 872 -29.29 -10.26 8.54
N LEU A 873 -29.22 -9.24 9.40
CA LEU A 873 -29.34 -7.85 8.97
C LEU A 873 -28.24 -7.45 7.98
N MET A 874 -26.97 -7.73 8.27
CA MET A 874 -25.84 -7.42 7.39
C MET A 874 -25.98 -8.09 6.03
N SER A 875 -26.45 -9.33 6.00
CA SER A 875 -26.67 -10.05 4.75
C SER A 875 -27.79 -9.46 3.89
N CYS A 876 -28.62 -8.57 4.43
CA CYS A 876 -29.63 -7.82 3.68
C CYS A 876 -29.12 -6.46 3.17
N TRP A 877 -27.91 -6.03 3.55
CA TRP A 877 -27.33 -4.74 3.17
C TRP A 877 -26.18 -4.87 2.17
N TYR A 878 -25.53 -6.03 2.08
CA TYR A 878 -24.30 -6.22 1.33
C TYR A 878 -24.37 -7.36 0.32
N THR A 879 -23.70 -7.18 -0.83
CA THR A 879 -23.52 -8.26 -1.82
C THR A 879 -22.47 -9.26 -1.36
N ARG A 880 -22.45 -10.45 -1.96
CA ARG A 880 -21.51 -11.54 -1.61
C ARG A 880 -20.03 -11.17 -1.79
N GLY A 881 -19.71 -10.29 -2.75
CA GLY A 881 -18.36 -9.79 -3.00
C GLY A 881 -17.91 -8.67 -2.05
N GLU A 882 -18.82 -8.13 -1.25
CA GLU A 882 -18.59 -7.00 -0.34
C GLU A 882 -18.66 -7.41 1.13
N ALA A 883 -19.20 -8.60 1.41
CA ALA A 883 -19.60 -9.00 2.75
C ALA A 883 -18.43 -9.36 3.68
N GLN A 884 -17.32 -9.95 3.22
CA GLN A 884 -16.35 -10.55 4.14
C GLN A 884 -15.61 -9.53 5.00
N LYS A 885 -15.08 -8.46 4.40
CA LYS A 885 -14.43 -7.39 5.18
C LYS A 885 -15.35 -6.89 6.28
N ARG A 886 -16.63 -6.72 5.96
CA ARG A 886 -17.65 -6.20 6.88
C ARG A 886 -18.02 -7.22 7.96
N PHE A 887 -18.22 -8.48 7.58
CA PHE A 887 -18.50 -9.59 8.51
C PHE A 887 -17.32 -9.82 9.46
N SER A 888 -16.08 -9.78 8.97
CA SER A 888 -14.88 -9.90 9.78
C SER A 888 -14.65 -8.69 10.68
N PHE A 889 -14.96 -7.47 10.23
CA PHE A 889 -14.90 -6.28 11.08
C PHE A 889 -15.95 -6.34 12.20
N PHE A 890 -17.19 -6.70 11.87
CA PHE A 890 -18.25 -6.97 12.85
C PHE A 890 -17.84 -8.05 13.85
N PHE A 891 -17.42 -9.23 13.38
CA PHE A 891 -17.01 -10.33 14.24
C PHE A 891 -15.77 -9.97 15.07
N GLY A 892 -14.87 -9.15 14.52
CA GLY A 892 -13.71 -8.59 15.21
C GLY A 892 -14.08 -7.78 16.47
N SER A 893 -15.33 -7.36 16.61
CA SER A 893 -15.82 -6.79 17.88
C SER A 893 -15.68 -7.76 19.06
N ALA A 894 -15.67 -9.08 18.82
CA ALA A 894 -15.38 -10.08 19.87
C ALA A 894 -13.91 -10.07 20.31
N THR A 895 -12.97 -9.94 19.37
CA THR A 895 -11.54 -9.85 19.71
C THR A 895 -11.23 -8.51 20.37
N LEU A 896 -11.83 -7.42 19.89
CA LEU A 896 -11.78 -6.11 20.56
C LEU A 896 -12.38 -6.19 21.97
N ALA A 897 -13.53 -6.83 22.16
CA ALA A 897 -14.10 -7.04 23.49
C ALA A 897 -13.18 -7.84 24.43
N GLY A 898 -12.46 -8.84 23.91
CA GLY A 898 -11.43 -9.55 24.66
C GLY A 898 -10.28 -8.64 25.11
N ALA A 899 -9.78 -7.80 24.21
CA ALA A 899 -8.72 -6.81 24.48
C ALA A 899 -9.19 -5.73 25.48
N PHE A 900 -10.31 -5.06 25.19
CA PHE A 900 -10.91 -4.06 26.08
C PHE A 900 -11.30 -4.65 27.43
N GLY A 901 -11.81 -5.88 27.47
CA GLY A 901 -12.15 -6.58 28.71
C GLY A 901 -10.95 -6.74 29.64
N GLY A 902 -9.76 -7.08 29.12
CA GLY A 902 -8.53 -7.13 29.91
C GLY A 902 -8.14 -5.76 30.48
N VAL A 903 -8.18 -4.70 29.66
CA VAL A 903 -7.84 -3.33 30.07
C VAL A 903 -8.84 -2.78 31.11
N LEU A 904 -10.14 -2.93 30.86
CA LEU A 904 -11.21 -2.51 31.79
C LEU A 904 -11.09 -3.29 33.10
N ALA A 905 -10.86 -4.60 33.04
CA ALA A 905 -10.64 -5.43 34.21
C ALA A 905 -9.41 -5.01 35.02
N TYR A 906 -8.31 -4.59 34.37
CA TYR A 906 -7.14 -4.01 35.05
C TYR A 906 -7.49 -2.72 35.80
N GLY A 907 -8.26 -1.81 35.18
CA GLY A 907 -8.69 -0.55 35.79
C GLY A 907 -9.68 -0.77 36.94
N ILE A 908 -10.78 -1.47 36.68
CA ILE A 908 -11.86 -1.74 37.65
C ILE A 908 -11.37 -2.66 38.77
N GLY A 909 -10.42 -3.55 38.50
CA GLY A 909 -9.80 -4.42 39.51
C GLY A 909 -9.17 -3.65 40.67
N LYS A 910 -8.76 -2.38 40.47
CA LYS A 910 -8.24 -1.49 41.52
C LYS A 910 -9.33 -0.99 42.49
N MET A 911 -10.61 -1.18 42.18
CA MET A 911 -11.75 -0.83 43.04
C MET A 911 -12.01 -1.86 44.15
N ASN A 912 -11.10 -2.82 44.35
CA ASN A 912 -11.21 -3.83 45.39
C ASN A 912 -11.31 -3.19 46.80
N GLY A 913 -12.34 -3.55 47.56
CA GLY A 913 -12.61 -3.04 48.90
C GLY A 913 -13.51 -1.80 48.94
N ILE A 914 -13.79 -1.16 47.80
CA ILE A 914 -14.71 -0.01 47.74
C ILE A 914 -16.13 -0.48 48.10
N ARG A 915 -16.74 0.18 49.09
CA ARG A 915 -18.05 -0.17 49.69
C ARG A 915 -18.14 -1.61 50.22
N GLY A 916 -17.00 -2.22 50.57
CA GLY A 916 -16.96 -3.60 51.07
C GLY A 916 -17.12 -4.67 50.00
N TYR A 917 -17.10 -4.31 48.71
CA TYR A 917 -17.15 -5.26 47.60
C TYR A 917 -15.77 -5.56 47.02
N ARG A 918 -15.59 -6.81 46.57
CA ARG A 918 -14.42 -7.21 45.78
C ARG A 918 -14.54 -6.71 44.34
N GLY A 919 -13.39 -6.51 43.68
CA GLY A 919 -13.31 -5.91 42.34
C GLY A 919 -14.18 -6.56 41.27
N TRP A 920 -14.38 -7.88 41.34
CA TRP A 920 -15.20 -8.63 40.36
C TRP A 920 -16.66 -8.17 40.27
N ARG A 921 -17.22 -7.64 41.37
CA ARG A 921 -18.61 -7.18 41.40
C ARG A 921 -18.79 -5.88 40.61
N TRP A 922 -17.84 -4.96 40.77
CA TRP A 922 -17.84 -3.67 40.08
C TRP A 922 -17.69 -3.82 38.57
N LEU A 923 -16.93 -4.83 38.14
CA LEU A 923 -16.73 -5.19 36.76
C LEU A 923 -18.07 -5.50 36.05
N PHE A 924 -18.93 -6.33 36.63
CA PHE A 924 -20.26 -6.58 36.07
C PHE A 924 -21.25 -5.41 36.20
N ILE A 925 -21.19 -4.64 37.29
CA ILE A 925 -22.14 -3.52 37.52
C ILE A 925 -21.88 -2.36 36.55
N ILE A 926 -20.61 -1.98 36.36
CA ILE A 926 -20.24 -0.83 35.53
C ILE A 926 -20.51 -1.14 34.06
N GLU A 927 -20.08 -2.31 33.59
CA GLU A 927 -20.28 -2.72 32.20
C GLU A 927 -21.76 -2.92 31.89
N GLY A 928 -22.52 -3.58 32.78
CA GLY A 928 -23.97 -3.73 32.61
C GLY A 928 -24.72 -2.39 32.55
N LEU A 929 -24.29 -1.39 33.33
CA LEU A 929 -24.86 -0.03 33.26
C LEU A 929 -24.56 0.64 31.92
N LEU A 930 -23.33 0.52 31.42
CA LEU A 930 -22.94 1.05 30.12
C LEU A 930 -23.75 0.39 28.99
N THR A 931 -23.94 -0.93 29.04
CA THR A 931 -24.78 -1.68 28.09
C THR A 931 -26.21 -1.14 28.04
N ILE A 932 -26.83 -0.86 29.19
CA ILE A 932 -28.20 -0.31 29.24
C ILE A 932 -28.26 1.08 28.61
N VAL A 933 -27.29 1.95 28.89
CA VAL A 933 -27.25 3.30 28.31
C VAL A 933 -27.18 3.22 26.79
N ILE A 934 -26.30 2.36 26.25
CA ILE A 934 -26.17 2.17 24.80
C ILE A 934 -27.47 1.58 24.22
N ALA A 935 -28.10 0.61 24.89
CA ALA A 935 -29.35 0.01 24.43
C ALA A 935 -30.48 1.05 24.26
N VAL A 936 -30.57 2.02 25.17
CA VAL A 936 -31.54 3.13 25.05
C VAL A 936 -31.26 4.00 23.84
N ILE A 937 -29.99 4.23 23.51
CA ILE A 937 -29.59 5.00 22.31
C ILE A 937 -29.91 4.21 21.04
N TRP A 938 -29.62 2.90 21.01
CA TRP A 938 -29.88 2.02 19.85
C TRP A 938 -31.34 1.88 19.51
N PHE A 939 -32.23 1.98 20.50
CA PHE A 939 -33.66 1.97 20.25
C PHE A 939 -34.09 3.07 19.26
N TRP A 940 -33.37 4.19 19.20
CA TRP A 940 -33.70 5.31 18.30
C TRP A 940 -32.83 5.38 17.04
N THR A 941 -31.68 4.71 17.02
CA THR A 941 -30.62 4.97 16.03
C THR A 941 -30.18 3.74 15.23
N LEU A 942 -30.39 2.51 15.73
CA LEU A 942 -30.05 1.30 15.01
C LEU A 942 -30.87 1.21 13.71
N PRO A 943 -30.26 0.98 12.53
CA PRO A 943 -30.98 0.93 11.28
C PRO A 943 -31.82 -0.35 11.14
N ASP A 944 -32.98 -0.21 10.48
CA ASP A 944 -33.79 -1.35 10.05
C ASP A 944 -33.29 -1.90 8.69
N PHE A 945 -34.16 -2.56 7.93
CA PHE A 945 -33.87 -3.08 6.60
C PHE A 945 -33.83 -1.96 5.53
N PRO A 946 -33.09 -2.15 4.42
CA PRO A 946 -32.90 -1.11 3.38
C PRO A 946 -34.22 -0.56 2.82
N GLU A 947 -35.29 -1.34 2.82
CA GLU A 947 -36.61 -0.95 2.32
C GLU A 947 -37.36 0.00 3.26
N THR A 948 -36.92 0.15 4.51
CA THR A 948 -37.67 0.85 5.57
C THR A 948 -36.94 2.03 6.20
N VAL A 949 -35.62 2.16 5.99
CA VAL A 949 -34.84 3.27 6.55
C VAL A 949 -35.26 4.61 5.93
N LYS A 950 -35.13 5.68 6.71
CA LYS A 950 -35.55 7.04 6.30
C LYS A 950 -34.41 7.90 5.73
N TRP A 951 -33.16 7.47 5.91
CA TRP A 951 -31.98 8.22 5.49
C TRP A 951 -31.52 7.89 4.07
N LEU A 952 -32.11 6.88 3.43
CA LEU A 952 -32.00 6.63 1.99
C LEU A 952 -33.10 7.38 1.25
N ASP A 953 -32.74 8.13 0.23
CA ASP A 953 -33.70 8.66 -0.73
C ASP A 953 -34.22 7.55 -1.68
N GLU A 954 -35.16 7.91 -2.56
CA GLU A 954 -35.81 6.95 -3.44
C GLU A 954 -34.87 6.37 -4.50
N GLU A 955 -33.91 7.18 -4.98
CA GLU A 955 -32.92 6.78 -5.98
C GLU A 955 -31.91 5.79 -5.38
N GLU A 956 -31.32 6.15 -4.24
CA GLU A 956 -30.38 5.31 -3.49
C GLU A 956 -31.03 3.97 -3.10
N ARG A 957 -32.31 3.98 -2.67
CA ARG A 957 -33.06 2.78 -2.32
C ARG A 957 -33.30 1.88 -3.53
N ALA A 958 -33.67 2.47 -4.67
CA ALA A 958 -33.88 1.73 -5.93
C ALA A 958 -32.57 1.06 -6.39
N PHE A 959 -31.44 1.77 -6.30
CA PHE A 959 -30.11 1.25 -6.62
C PHE A 959 -29.73 0.04 -5.74
N ILE A 960 -29.81 0.18 -4.41
CA ILE A 960 -29.45 -0.90 -3.48
C ILE A 960 -30.32 -2.14 -3.73
N LYS A 961 -31.63 -1.96 -3.93
CA LYS A 961 -32.54 -3.06 -4.22
C LYS A 961 -32.16 -3.79 -5.51
N ALA A 962 -31.93 -3.06 -6.61
CA ALA A 962 -31.52 -3.64 -7.89
C ALA A 962 -30.15 -4.35 -7.80
N LYS A 963 -29.21 -3.78 -7.06
CA LYS A 963 -27.87 -4.37 -6.83
C LYS A 963 -27.94 -5.70 -6.09
N LEU A 964 -28.72 -5.79 -5.00
CA LEU A 964 -28.91 -7.02 -4.23
C LEU A 964 -29.70 -8.09 -5.01
N GLU A 965 -30.69 -7.64 -5.80
CA GLU A 965 -31.47 -8.50 -6.69
C GLU A 965 -30.61 -9.11 -7.80
N LYS A 966 -29.69 -8.33 -8.39
CA LYS A 966 -28.74 -8.85 -9.38
C LYS A 966 -27.78 -9.89 -8.79
N ASP A 967 -27.38 -9.75 -7.53
CA ASP A 967 -26.45 -10.69 -6.89
C ASP A 967 -27.12 -12.00 -6.48
N THR A 968 -28.35 -11.96 -5.95
CA THR A 968 -28.98 -13.15 -5.34
C THR A 968 -30.39 -13.50 -5.84
N GLY A 969 -30.91 -12.77 -6.82
CA GLY A 969 -32.25 -12.93 -7.39
C GLY A 969 -33.32 -12.12 -6.64
N LYS A 970 -34.54 -12.07 -7.19
CA LYS A 970 -35.71 -11.43 -6.55
C LYS A 970 -35.96 -12.06 -5.18
N SER A 971 -35.92 -11.23 -4.13
CA SER A 971 -36.31 -11.62 -2.79
C SER A 971 -37.36 -10.65 -2.28
N GLU A 972 -38.60 -11.11 -2.12
CA GLU A 972 -39.64 -10.28 -1.55
C GLU A 972 -39.54 -10.27 -0.02
N HIS A 973 -39.39 -9.07 0.54
CA HIS A 973 -39.32 -8.83 1.98
C HIS A 973 -40.60 -9.28 2.73
N ALA A 974 -41.74 -9.28 2.04
CA ALA A 974 -43.09 -9.33 2.62
C ALA A 974 -43.57 -10.71 3.13
N GLU A 975 -42.84 -11.81 2.89
CA GLU A 975 -43.34 -13.14 3.24
C GLU A 975 -43.11 -13.53 4.71
N THR A 976 -44.18 -13.84 5.46
CA THR A 976 -44.07 -14.33 6.84
C THR A 976 -43.48 -15.74 6.90
N ILE A 977 -42.37 -15.94 7.62
CA ILE A 977 -41.75 -17.26 7.82
C ILE A 977 -42.61 -18.09 8.78
N THR A 978 -43.07 -19.26 8.35
CA THR A 978 -43.77 -20.23 9.19
C THR A 978 -42.82 -21.31 9.71
N TRP A 979 -43.24 -22.04 10.75
CA TRP A 979 -42.48 -23.18 11.28
C TRP A 979 -42.29 -24.31 10.26
N ARG A 980 -43.18 -24.44 9.27
CA ARG A 980 -43.02 -25.43 8.20
C ARG A 980 -41.86 -25.04 7.28
N ASP A 981 -41.77 -23.77 6.92
CA ASP A 981 -40.68 -23.25 6.07
C ASP A 981 -39.32 -23.47 6.75
N ALA A 982 -39.25 -23.29 8.07
CA ALA A 982 -38.03 -23.58 8.83
C ALA A 982 -37.60 -25.05 8.74
N LEU A 983 -38.55 -26.00 8.79
CA LEU A 983 -38.26 -27.43 8.65
C LEU A 983 -37.80 -27.82 7.24
N GLU A 984 -38.20 -27.09 6.21
CA GLU A 984 -37.77 -27.36 4.84
C GLU A 984 -36.30 -27.04 4.61
N VAL A 985 -35.77 -26.01 5.28
CA VAL A 985 -34.33 -25.66 5.21
C VAL A 985 -33.46 -26.86 5.62
N PHE A 986 -33.88 -27.60 6.64
CA PHE A 986 -33.16 -28.78 7.17
C PHE A 986 -33.16 -30.01 6.26
N LYS A 987 -33.84 -30.00 5.12
CA LYS A 987 -33.74 -31.11 4.14
C LYS A 987 -32.39 -31.08 3.41
N ASP A 988 -31.70 -29.96 3.40
CA ASP A 988 -30.41 -29.79 2.75
C ASP A 988 -29.26 -30.12 3.69
N TYR A 989 -28.51 -31.18 3.39
CA TYR A 989 -27.39 -31.63 4.22
C TYR A 989 -26.30 -30.55 4.40
N LYS A 990 -26.15 -29.61 3.44
CA LYS A 990 -25.17 -28.52 3.50
C LYS A 990 -25.41 -27.61 4.72
N ILE A 991 -26.65 -27.53 5.20
CA ILE A 991 -27.02 -26.78 6.42
C ILE A 991 -26.36 -27.38 7.66
N PHE A 992 -26.31 -28.71 7.76
CA PHE A 992 -25.63 -29.40 8.87
C PHE A 992 -24.11 -29.28 8.76
N VAL A 993 -23.56 -29.40 7.54
CA VAL A 993 -22.12 -29.26 7.31
C VAL A 993 -21.63 -27.85 7.65
N GLY A 994 -22.36 -26.81 7.24
CA GLY A 994 -22.06 -25.42 7.61
C GLY A 994 -22.10 -25.17 9.12
N GLY A 995 -23.06 -25.78 9.82
CA GLY A 995 -23.10 -25.79 11.29
C GLY A 995 -21.91 -26.52 11.92
N LEU A 996 -21.52 -27.67 11.37
CA LEU A 996 -20.39 -28.48 11.86
C LEU A 996 -19.04 -27.76 11.69
N ALA A 997 -18.86 -27.04 10.58
CA ALA A 997 -17.69 -26.21 10.34
C ALA A 997 -17.51 -25.14 11.43
N TYR A 998 -18.60 -24.45 11.79
CA TYR A 998 -18.57 -23.45 12.85
C TYR A 998 -18.42 -24.08 14.25
N PHE A 999 -19.13 -25.17 14.52
CA PHE A 999 -19.06 -25.94 15.77
C PHE A 999 -17.64 -26.36 16.14
N GLY A 1000 -16.85 -26.85 15.18
CA GLY A 1000 -15.48 -27.29 15.43
C GLY A 1000 -14.56 -26.17 15.95
N LEU A 1001 -14.73 -24.92 15.47
CA LEU A 1001 -13.92 -23.77 15.93
C LEU A 1001 -14.48 -23.09 17.18
N ILE A 1002 -15.75 -23.27 17.50
CA ILE A 1002 -16.33 -22.73 18.73
C ILE A 1002 -15.66 -23.34 19.98
N VAL A 1003 -15.23 -24.61 19.92
CA VAL A 1003 -14.55 -25.28 21.03
C VAL A 1003 -13.22 -24.59 21.39
N PRO A 1004 -12.24 -24.45 20.47
CA PRO A 1004 -11.01 -23.70 20.77
C PRO A 1004 -11.27 -22.21 21.04
N ALA A 1005 -12.27 -21.58 20.42
CA ALA A 1005 -12.60 -20.17 20.65
C ALA A 1005 -13.02 -19.89 22.10
N TYR A 1006 -14.03 -20.60 22.61
CA TYR A 1006 -14.43 -20.45 24.01
C TYR A 1006 -13.44 -21.06 24.98
N GLY A 1007 -12.70 -22.10 24.56
CA GLY A 1007 -11.58 -22.65 25.32
C GLY A 1007 -10.56 -21.54 25.63
N TYR A 1008 -10.19 -20.78 24.61
CA TYR A 1008 -9.35 -19.61 24.79
C TYR A 1008 -10.05 -18.53 25.64
N ALA A 1009 -11.24 -18.08 25.24
CA ALA A 1009 -11.89 -16.92 25.85
C ALA A 1009 -12.17 -17.06 27.35
N TYR A 1010 -12.54 -18.26 27.82
CA TYR A 1010 -12.82 -18.49 29.24
C TYR A 1010 -11.59 -18.84 30.07
N PHE A 1011 -10.54 -19.42 29.48
CA PHE A 1011 -9.45 -20.02 30.23
C PHE A 1011 -8.06 -19.42 29.96
N ALA A 1012 -7.87 -18.61 28.90
CA ALA A 1012 -6.59 -17.95 28.61
C ALA A 1012 -6.06 -17.16 29.80
N ASN A 1013 -6.91 -16.42 30.51
CA ASN A 1013 -6.53 -15.71 31.73
C ASN A 1013 -6.00 -16.64 32.83
N SER A 1014 -6.62 -17.83 33.00
CA SER A 1014 -6.18 -18.81 33.98
C SER A 1014 -4.87 -19.49 33.56
N ILE A 1015 -4.69 -19.73 32.27
CA ILE A 1015 -3.44 -20.26 31.67
C ILE A 1015 -2.31 -19.24 31.86
N ILE A 1016 -2.51 -17.98 31.46
CA ILE A 1016 -1.50 -16.92 31.63
C ILE A 1016 -1.19 -16.70 33.12
N LYS A 1017 -2.18 -16.84 34.01
CA LYS A 1017 -1.97 -16.77 35.45
C LYS A 1017 -1.06 -17.89 35.96
N SER A 1018 -1.10 -19.08 35.37
CA SER A 1018 -0.23 -20.21 35.75
C SER A 1018 1.25 -19.93 35.47
N TYR A 1019 1.57 -18.99 34.57
CA TYR A 1019 2.94 -18.53 34.29
C TYR A 1019 3.57 -17.70 35.42
N GLY A 1020 2.82 -17.41 36.50
CA GLY A 1020 3.34 -16.75 37.71
C GLY A 1020 3.10 -15.24 37.76
N TYR A 1021 2.35 -14.67 36.82
CA TYR A 1021 2.02 -13.24 36.81
C TYR A 1021 1.04 -12.86 37.92
N SER A 1022 1.04 -11.58 38.33
CA SER A 1022 0.03 -11.02 39.25
C SER A 1022 -1.36 -10.98 38.57
N ALA A 1023 -2.46 -10.90 39.33
CA ALA A 1023 -3.80 -10.82 38.74
C ALA A 1023 -3.96 -9.65 37.75
N LEU A 1024 -3.41 -8.48 38.11
CA LEU A 1024 -3.41 -7.29 37.26
C LEU A 1024 -2.48 -7.45 36.05
N THR A 1025 -1.31 -8.06 36.24
CA THR A 1025 -0.36 -8.30 35.15
C THR A 1025 -0.95 -9.30 34.14
N THR A 1026 -1.58 -10.38 34.60
CA THR A 1026 -2.29 -11.34 33.73
C THR A 1026 -3.32 -10.65 32.83
N GLN A 1027 -4.05 -9.66 33.35
CA GLN A 1027 -5.01 -8.90 32.55
C GLN A 1027 -4.36 -8.07 31.45
N LEU A 1028 -3.15 -7.55 31.68
CA LEU A 1028 -2.41 -6.85 30.62
C LEU A 1028 -1.86 -7.82 29.57
N TYR A 1029 -1.38 -8.99 29.99
CA TYR A 1029 -0.88 -10.02 29.06
C TYR A 1029 -1.99 -10.70 28.25
N SER A 1030 -3.26 -10.63 28.65
CA SER A 1030 -4.34 -11.17 27.83
C SER A 1030 -4.71 -10.27 26.65
N VAL A 1031 -4.34 -8.97 26.67
CA VAL A 1031 -4.70 -7.99 25.64
C VAL A 1031 -4.01 -8.23 24.29
N PRO A 1032 -2.67 -8.40 24.21
CA PRO A 1032 -1.97 -8.49 22.94
C PRO A 1032 -2.42 -9.62 22.00
N PRO A 1033 -2.67 -10.87 22.48
CA PRO A 1033 -3.19 -11.94 21.62
C PRO A 1033 -4.54 -11.63 20.98
N TRP A 1034 -5.39 -10.86 21.67
CA TRP A 1034 -6.70 -10.43 21.15
C TRP A 1034 -6.55 -9.33 20.09
N ALA A 1035 -5.68 -8.34 20.33
CA ALA A 1035 -5.40 -7.27 19.38
C ALA A 1035 -4.77 -7.82 18.08
N ALA A 1036 -3.80 -8.74 18.20
CA ALA A 1036 -3.20 -9.43 17.06
C ALA A 1036 -4.23 -10.23 16.25
N ALA A 1037 -5.15 -10.92 16.94
CA ALA A 1037 -6.21 -11.66 16.26
C ALA A 1037 -7.18 -10.76 15.50
N PHE A 1038 -7.46 -9.55 16.01
CA PHE A 1038 -8.26 -8.56 15.29
C PHE A 1038 -7.59 -8.14 13.98
N ALA A 1039 -6.33 -7.68 14.07
CA ALA A 1039 -5.57 -7.22 12.91
C ALA A 1039 -5.41 -8.34 11.86
N PHE A 1040 -5.03 -9.55 12.30
CA PHE A 1040 -4.91 -10.71 11.42
C PHE A 1040 -6.24 -11.07 10.75
N SER A 1041 -7.37 -10.98 11.47
CA SER A 1041 -8.69 -11.20 10.88
C SER A 1041 -9.05 -10.17 9.80
N GLN A 1042 -8.61 -8.91 9.91
CA GLN A 1042 -8.85 -7.89 8.88
C GLN A 1042 -8.01 -8.16 7.62
N VAL A 1043 -6.75 -8.56 7.79
CA VAL A 1043 -5.87 -8.96 6.68
C VAL A 1043 -6.45 -10.16 5.92
N VAL A 1044 -6.85 -11.22 6.64
CA VAL A 1044 -7.48 -12.41 6.04
C VAL A 1044 -8.76 -12.02 5.27
N ALA A 1045 -9.56 -11.10 5.83
CA ALA A 1045 -10.79 -10.64 5.18
C ALA A 1045 -10.53 -9.82 3.91
N TYR A 1046 -9.55 -8.92 3.92
CA TYR A 1046 -9.15 -8.13 2.75
C TYR A 1046 -8.74 -9.02 1.58
N PHE A 1047 -7.84 -9.99 1.83
CA PHE A 1047 -7.40 -10.90 0.78
C PHE A 1047 -8.49 -11.88 0.35
N SER A 1048 -9.35 -12.34 1.26
CA SER A 1048 -10.48 -13.19 0.91
C SER A 1048 -11.47 -12.49 -0.03
N ASP A 1049 -11.74 -11.19 0.18
CA ASP A 1049 -12.56 -10.38 -0.74
C ASP A 1049 -11.84 -10.08 -2.06
N ARG A 1050 -10.54 -9.75 -2.03
CA ARG A 1050 -9.76 -9.42 -3.24
C ARG A 1050 -9.59 -10.63 -4.16
N LEU A 1051 -9.32 -11.82 -3.60
CA LEU A 1051 -9.13 -13.05 -4.37
C LEU A 1051 -10.43 -13.85 -4.59
N ARG A 1052 -11.53 -13.45 -3.95
CA ARG A 1052 -12.86 -14.10 -4.06
C ARG A 1052 -12.84 -15.61 -3.80
N HIS A 1053 -12.00 -16.04 -2.86
CA HIS A 1053 -11.88 -17.44 -2.45
C HIS A 1053 -12.09 -17.51 -0.94
N ARG A 1054 -13.13 -18.19 -0.45
CA ARG A 1054 -13.45 -18.27 0.98
C ARG A 1054 -12.82 -19.48 1.64
N PHE A 1055 -12.80 -20.63 0.96
CA PHE A 1055 -12.21 -21.85 1.50
C PHE A 1055 -10.72 -21.70 1.86
N LEU A 1056 -9.89 -21.17 0.96
CA LEU A 1056 -8.45 -21.03 1.21
C LEU A 1056 -8.17 -20.15 2.45
N PHE A 1057 -8.89 -19.04 2.55
CA PHE A 1057 -8.80 -18.08 3.65
C PHE A 1057 -9.50 -18.55 4.93
N THR A 1058 -10.16 -19.71 4.89
CA THR A 1058 -10.65 -20.43 6.08
C THR A 1058 -9.63 -21.46 6.56
N ILE A 1059 -9.05 -22.25 5.65
CA ILE A 1059 -8.12 -23.34 5.99
C ILE A 1059 -6.78 -22.80 6.51
N ILE A 1060 -6.26 -21.72 5.93
CA ILE A 1060 -4.98 -21.15 6.39
C ILE A 1060 -5.03 -20.76 7.88
N PRO A 1061 -6.01 -19.96 8.36
CA PRO A 1061 -6.11 -19.67 9.79
C PRO A 1061 -6.40 -20.90 10.66
N ILE A 1062 -7.16 -21.89 10.16
CA ILE A 1062 -7.35 -23.17 10.87
C ILE A 1062 -6.01 -23.88 11.11
N CYS A 1063 -5.12 -23.91 10.11
CA CYS A 1063 -3.78 -24.47 10.26
C CYS A 1063 -2.95 -23.70 11.30
N ILE A 1064 -3.05 -22.37 11.33
CA ILE A 1064 -2.38 -21.54 12.35
C ILE A 1064 -2.87 -21.88 13.75
N THR A 1065 -4.18 -22.08 13.95
CA THR A 1065 -4.73 -22.55 15.22
C THR A 1065 -4.16 -23.90 15.62
N LEU A 1066 -4.07 -24.85 14.69
CA LEU A 1066 -3.52 -26.18 14.96
C LEU A 1066 -2.05 -26.13 15.39
N VAL A 1067 -1.24 -25.28 14.74
CA VAL A 1067 0.16 -25.05 15.13
C VAL A 1067 0.23 -24.49 16.55
N GLY A 1068 -0.55 -23.46 16.87
CA GLY A 1068 -0.59 -22.88 18.22
C GLY A 1068 -1.02 -23.89 19.30
N LEU A 1069 -2.06 -24.68 19.03
CA LEU A 1069 -2.51 -25.72 19.97
C LEU A 1069 -1.50 -26.85 20.12
N ALA A 1070 -0.83 -27.26 19.03
CA ALA A 1070 0.22 -28.28 19.07
C ALA A 1070 1.45 -27.81 19.85
N MET A 1071 1.81 -26.52 19.73
CA MET A 1071 2.86 -25.92 20.54
C MET A 1071 2.50 -25.95 22.02
N LEU A 1072 1.30 -25.50 22.40
CA LEU A 1072 0.83 -25.53 23.79
C LEU A 1072 0.71 -26.95 24.37
N LEU A 1073 0.45 -27.95 23.52
CA LEU A 1073 0.37 -29.34 23.94
C LEU A 1073 1.74 -29.98 24.22
N ASN A 1074 2.79 -29.59 23.49
CA ASN A 1074 4.08 -30.30 23.49
C ASN A 1074 5.22 -29.50 24.13
N ILE A 1075 5.13 -28.18 24.16
CA ILE A 1075 6.17 -27.30 24.69
C ILE A 1075 5.77 -26.86 26.09
N HIS A 1076 6.61 -27.21 27.07
CA HIS A 1076 6.42 -26.85 28.46
C HIS A 1076 7.66 -26.14 29.00
N ASN A 1077 7.48 -25.29 30.01
CA ASN A 1077 8.55 -24.52 30.70
C ASN A 1077 9.23 -23.44 29.85
N HIS A 1078 8.70 -23.11 28.67
CA HIS A 1078 9.20 -22.04 27.80
C HIS A 1078 8.14 -20.96 27.63
N ARG A 1079 7.98 -20.11 28.66
CA ARG A 1079 6.86 -19.15 28.79
C ARG A 1079 6.68 -18.21 27.60
N HIS A 1080 7.77 -17.77 26.96
CA HIS A 1080 7.68 -16.92 25.78
C HIS A 1080 7.09 -17.65 24.57
N VAL A 1081 7.42 -18.93 24.41
CA VAL A 1081 6.90 -19.79 23.33
C VAL A 1081 5.45 -20.17 23.61
N GLU A 1082 5.13 -20.53 24.85
CA GLU A 1082 3.74 -20.81 25.26
C GLU A 1082 2.85 -19.57 25.09
N TYR A 1083 3.36 -18.38 25.45
CA TYR A 1083 2.65 -17.12 25.21
C TYR A 1083 2.52 -16.79 23.72
N GLY A 1084 3.56 -16.99 22.91
CA GLY A 1084 3.48 -16.83 21.45
C GLY A 1084 2.48 -17.79 20.80
N ALA A 1085 2.38 -19.02 21.30
CA ALA A 1085 1.39 -19.99 20.83
C ALA A 1085 -0.06 -19.52 21.10
N LEU A 1086 -0.30 -18.78 22.19
CA LEU A 1086 -1.62 -18.18 22.45
C LEU A 1086 -2.02 -17.17 21.39
N PHE A 1087 -1.08 -16.43 20.78
CA PHE A 1087 -1.38 -15.54 19.63
C PHE A 1087 -1.80 -16.32 18.40
N LEU A 1088 -1.16 -17.46 18.13
CA LEU A 1088 -1.51 -18.30 16.99
C LEU A 1088 -2.91 -18.92 17.18
N VAL A 1089 -3.22 -19.41 18.38
CA VAL A 1089 -4.54 -19.97 18.69
C VAL A 1089 -5.65 -18.91 18.54
N THR A 1090 -5.49 -17.71 19.09
CA THR A 1090 -6.51 -16.66 18.91
C THR A 1090 -6.60 -16.20 17.48
N SER A 1091 -5.48 -15.85 16.85
CA SER A 1091 -5.47 -15.28 15.51
C SER A 1091 -6.02 -16.24 14.48
N GLY A 1092 -5.61 -17.51 14.53
CA GLY A 1092 -6.15 -18.54 13.64
C GLY A 1092 -7.65 -18.75 13.83
N THR A 1093 -8.10 -18.90 15.09
CA THR A 1093 -9.48 -19.28 15.39
C THR A 1093 -10.45 -18.15 15.07
N TYR A 1094 -10.15 -16.95 15.57
CA TYR A 1094 -11.02 -15.78 15.41
C TYR A 1094 -10.97 -15.17 14.00
N SER A 1095 -10.03 -15.58 13.15
CA SER A 1095 -10.03 -15.22 11.72
C SER A 1095 -10.78 -16.22 10.85
N ALA A 1096 -10.69 -17.53 11.14
CA ALA A 1096 -11.43 -18.55 10.39
C ALA A 1096 -12.95 -18.45 10.62
N MET A 1097 -13.37 -18.20 11.87
CA MET A 1097 -14.79 -18.13 12.24
C MET A 1097 -15.64 -17.15 11.40
N PRO A 1098 -15.27 -15.86 11.24
CA PRO A 1098 -16.05 -14.95 10.42
C PRO A 1098 -16.06 -15.33 8.94
N VAL A 1099 -15.01 -15.95 8.42
CA VAL A 1099 -14.99 -16.45 7.03
C VAL A 1099 -15.99 -17.59 6.86
N ILE A 1100 -16.04 -18.56 7.79
CA ILE A 1100 -17.02 -19.66 7.74
C ILE A 1100 -18.46 -19.14 7.83
N VAL A 1101 -18.73 -18.19 8.71
CA VAL A 1101 -20.08 -17.63 8.88
C VAL A 1101 -20.49 -16.84 7.65
N CYS A 1102 -19.62 -15.96 7.15
CA CYS A 1102 -19.85 -15.21 5.92
C CYS A 1102 -20.04 -16.14 4.72
N TRP A 1103 -19.12 -17.09 4.51
CA TRP A 1103 -19.14 -18.02 3.38
C TRP A 1103 -20.45 -18.81 3.33
N PHE A 1104 -20.91 -19.31 4.48
CA PHE A 1104 -22.18 -20.03 4.57
C PHE A 1104 -23.38 -19.10 4.39
N ALA A 1105 -23.46 -17.99 5.13
CA ALA A 1105 -24.60 -17.07 5.11
C ALA A 1105 -24.82 -16.44 3.73
N MET A 1106 -23.74 -16.07 3.05
CA MET A 1106 -23.76 -15.47 1.73
C MET A 1106 -24.07 -16.48 0.62
N ASN A 1107 -23.90 -17.79 0.87
CA ASN A 1107 -24.32 -18.87 -0.03
C ASN A 1107 -25.79 -19.30 0.16
N LEU A 1108 -26.49 -18.76 1.17
CA LEU A 1108 -27.93 -18.97 1.34
C LEU A 1108 -28.71 -17.90 0.56
N GLY A 1109 -29.51 -18.34 -0.40
CA GLY A 1109 -30.34 -17.50 -1.24
C GLY A 1109 -31.74 -17.37 -0.67
N GLY A 1110 -32.31 -16.17 -0.72
CA GLY A 1110 -33.65 -15.88 -0.21
C GLY A 1110 -33.74 -15.67 1.31
N HIS A 1111 -34.63 -14.77 1.73
CA HIS A 1111 -34.79 -14.40 3.15
C HIS A 1111 -35.12 -15.59 4.08
N LYS A 1112 -35.93 -16.56 3.62
CA LYS A 1112 -36.33 -17.74 4.43
C LYS A 1112 -35.12 -18.59 4.83
N ARG A 1113 -34.35 -19.04 3.82
CA ARG A 1113 -33.19 -19.91 4.03
C ARG A 1113 -32.07 -19.17 4.74
N ARG A 1114 -31.84 -17.90 4.42
CA ARG A 1114 -30.83 -17.07 5.08
C ARG A 1114 -31.15 -16.83 6.57
N SER A 1115 -32.39 -16.47 6.91
CA SER A 1115 -32.80 -16.24 8.32
C SER A 1115 -32.67 -17.50 9.19
N VAL A 1116 -33.18 -18.64 8.72
CA VAL A 1116 -33.17 -19.92 9.46
C VAL A 1116 -31.79 -20.56 9.45
N GLY A 1117 -31.11 -20.57 8.29
CA GLY A 1117 -29.80 -21.18 8.12
C GLY A 1117 -28.72 -20.50 8.94
N THR A 1118 -28.65 -19.16 8.94
CA THR A 1118 -27.68 -18.42 9.77
C THR A 1118 -27.93 -18.64 11.27
N ALA A 1119 -29.19 -18.64 11.72
CA ALA A 1119 -29.54 -18.97 13.11
C ALA A 1119 -29.19 -20.43 13.45
N TRP A 1120 -29.36 -21.37 12.52
CA TRP A 1120 -28.93 -22.74 12.74
C TRP A 1120 -27.42 -22.86 12.86
N GLN A 1121 -26.64 -22.26 11.95
CA GLN A 1121 -25.20 -22.35 11.95
C GLN A 1121 -24.62 -21.88 13.29
N VAL A 1122 -25.09 -20.72 13.76
CA VAL A 1122 -24.65 -20.13 15.02
C VAL A 1122 -25.18 -20.94 16.22
N GLY A 1123 -26.47 -21.25 16.28
CA GLY A 1123 -27.06 -22.01 17.38
C GLY A 1123 -26.44 -23.40 17.54
N PHE A 1124 -26.29 -24.15 16.45
CA PHE A 1124 -25.63 -25.45 16.45
C PHE A 1124 -24.15 -25.33 16.84
N GLY A 1125 -23.45 -24.32 16.29
CA GLY A 1125 -22.04 -24.09 16.63
C GLY A 1125 -21.82 -23.87 18.12
N ASN A 1126 -22.70 -23.12 18.79
CA ASN A 1126 -22.60 -22.83 20.21
C ASN A 1126 -22.75 -24.06 21.14
N ILE A 1127 -23.16 -25.23 20.62
CA ILE A 1127 -23.04 -26.51 21.36
C ILE A 1127 -21.57 -26.75 21.74
N GLY A 1128 -20.61 -26.33 20.91
CA GLY A 1128 -19.18 -26.41 21.21
C GLY A 1128 -18.79 -25.61 22.47
N GLY A 1129 -19.55 -24.57 22.84
CA GLY A 1129 -19.36 -23.83 24.08
C GLY A 1129 -19.58 -24.68 25.32
N ILE A 1130 -20.53 -25.62 25.28
CA ILE A 1130 -20.74 -26.60 26.37
C ILE A 1130 -19.49 -27.45 26.56
N ILE A 1131 -18.90 -27.93 25.47
CA ILE A 1131 -17.68 -28.76 25.47
C ILE A 1131 -16.47 -27.94 25.97
N ALA A 1132 -16.30 -26.72 25.45
CA ALA A 1132 -15.22 -25.82 25.83
C ALA A 1132 -15.19 -25.56 27.35
N THR A 1133 -16.37 -25.37 27.96
CA THR A 1133 -16.46 -25.09 29.41
C THR A 1133 -15.96 -26.21 30.30
N TYR A 1134 -15.80 -27.44 29.79
CA TYR A 1134 -15.22 -28.58 30.51
C TYR A 1134 -13.86 -29.02 29.97
N SER A 1135 -13.27 -28.28 29.03
CA SER A 1135 -12.00 -28.65 28.40
C SER A 1135 -10.79 -28.36 29.27
N PHE A 1136 -10.81 -27.28 30.07
CA PHE A 1136 -9.68 -26.82 30.88
C PHE A 1136 -10.02 -26.88 32.39
N LEU A 1137 -10.03 -28.09 32.96
CA LEU A 1137 -10.35 -28.29 34.38
C LEU A 1137 -9.15 -28.04 35.30
N SER A 1138 -9.39 -27.56 36.51
CA SER A 1138 -8.34 -27.28 37.50
C SER A 1138 -7.50 -28.51 37.88
N LYS A 1139 -8.06 -29.73 37.74
CA LYS A 1139 -7.33 -30.99 37.99
C LYS A 1139 -6.25 -31.29 36.95
N ASP A 1140 -6.38 -30.69 35.77
CA ASP A 1140 -5.46 -30.90 34.63
C ASP A 1140 -4.38 -29.80 34.58
N ALA A 1141 -4.43 -28.82 35.49
CA ALA A 1141 -3.42 -27.76 35.61
C ALA A 1141 -2.07 -28.32 36.13
N PRO A 1142 -0.93 -27.72 35.76
CA PRO A 1142 -0.78 -26.54 34.91
C PRO A 1142 -0.71 -26.82 33.40
N GLU A 1143 -0.60 -28.08 32.99
CA GLU A 1143 -0.32 -28.46 31.60
C GLU A 1143 -1.58 -28.50 30.71
N TYR A 1144 -2.77 -28.69 31.29
CA TYR A 1144 -4.07 -28.72 30.60
C TYR A 1144 -4.13 -29.61 29.35
N ARG A 1145 -3.34 -30.71 29.33
CA ARG A 1145 -3.15 -31.61 28.19
C ARG A 1145 -4.47 -32.03 27.52
N ASN A 1146 -5.46 -32.44 28.33
CA ASN A 1146 -6.76 -32.87 27.82
C ASN A 1146 -7.51 -31.75 27.08
N GLY A 1147 -7.41 -30.51 27.57
CA GLY A 1147 -8.05 -29.35 26.95
C GLY A 1147 -7.49 -29.04 25.58
N PHE A 1148 -6.16 -29.09 25.43
CA PHE A 1148 -5.50 -28.90 24.14
C PHE A 1148 -5.83 -30.01 23.15
N ILE A 1149 -5.85 -31.28 23.57
CA ILE A 1149 -6.25 -32.42 22.72
C ILE A 1149 -7.68 -32.24 22.21
N ILE A 1150 -8.63 -31.87 23.08
CA ILE A 1150 -10.01 -31.60 22.69
C ILE A 1150 -10.04 -30.46 21.66
N CYS A 1151 -9.35 -29.35 21.91
CA CYS A 1151 -9.31 -28.23 20.97
C CYS A 1151 -8.75 -28.62 19.59
N ILE A 1152 -7.69 -29.42 19.54
CA ILE A 1152 -7.10 -29.92 18.28
C ILE A 1152 -8.10 -30.79 17.53
N SER A 1153 -8.73 -31.76 18.19
CA SER A 1153 -9.70 -32.68 17.57
C SER A 1153 -10.87 -31.93 16.92
N PHE A 1154 -11.42 -30.93 17.60
CA PHE A 1154 -12.53 -30.14 17.06
C PHE A 1154 -12.09 -29.13 15.98
N THR A 1155 -10.86 -28.62 16.06
CA THR A 1155 -10.27 -27.81 14.97
C THR A 1155 -10.09 -28.64 13.69
N CYS A 1156 -9.62 -29.89 13.82
CA CYS A 1156 -9.57 -30.83 12.70
C CYS A 1156 -10.96 -31.17 12.14
N LEU A 1157 -11.95 -31.35 13.01
CA LEU A 1157 -13.34 -31.54 12.59
C LEU A 1157 -13.86 -30.35 11.76
N SER A 1158 -13.53 -29.12 12.14
CA SER A 1158 -13.86 -27.91 11.37
C SER A 1158 -13.20 -27.93 9.99
N ALA A 1159 -11.91 -28.27 9.90
CA ALA A 1159 -11.18 -28.38 8.64
C ALA A 1159 -11.85 -29.39 7.69
N VAL A 1160 -12.19 -30.57 8.19
CA VAL A 1160 -12.89 -31.63 7.44
C VAL A 1160 -14.27 -31.15 6.98
N ALA A 1161 -15.03 -30.50 7.87
CA ALA A 1161 -16.35 -29.97 7.51
C ALA A 1161 -16.26 -28.88 6.42
N CYS A 1162 -15.24 -28.00 6.46
CA CYS A 1162 -15.01 -27.01 5.42
C CYS A 1162 -14.71 -27.65 4.06
N ILE A 1163 -13.91 -28.72 4.03
CA ILE A 1163 -13.61 -29.49 2.81
C ILE A 1163 -14.89 -30.15 2.28
N VAL A 1164 -15.69 -30.79 3.14
CA VAL A 1164 -16.96 -31.41 2.75
C VAL A 1164 -17.93 -30.36 2.21
N TYR A 1165 -17.98 -29.17 2.82
CA TYR A 1165 -18.81 -28.06 2.35
C TYR A 1165 -18.39 -27.59 0.96
N LEU A 1166 -17.08 -27.36 0.73
CA LEU A 1166 -16.53 -27.01 -0.58
C LEU A 1166 -16.92 -28.03 -1.65
N LEU A 1167 -16.70 -29.32 -1.37
CA LEU A 1167 -17.04 -30.40 -2.30
C LEU A 1167 -18.56 -30.43 -2.58
N GLY A 1168 -19.38 -30.18 -1.57
CA GLY A 1168 -20.84 -30.14 -1.69
C GLY A 1168 -21.33 -28.99 -2.59
N ILE A 1169 -20.82 -27.77 -2.40
CA ILE A 1169 -21.20 -26.61 -3.24
C ILE A 1169 -20.60 -26.69 -4.64
N TRP A 1170 -19.39 -27.27 -4.78
CA TRP A 1170 -18.77 -27.52 -6.07
C TRP A 1170 -19.54 -28.55 -6.89
N HIS A 1171 -19.95 -29.65 -6.26
CA HIS A 1171 -20.82 -30.64 -6.90
C HIS A 1171 -22.16 -30.02 -7.31
N ALA A 1172 -22.76 -29.18 -6.46
CA ALA A 1172 -24.01 -28.49 -6.76
C ALA A 1172 -23.87 -27.54 -7.95
N ASN A 1173 -22.79 -26.74 -8.03
CA ASN A 1173 -22.53 -25.88 -9.19
C ASN A 1173 -22.38 -26.71 -10.48
N ARG A 1174 -21.61 -27.82 -10.46
CA ARG A 1174 -21.45 -28.70 -11.63
C ARG A 1174 -22.74 -29.38 -12.05
N GLN A 1175 -23.58 -29.78 -11.11
CA GLN A 1175 -24.89 -30.34 -11.42
C GLN A 1175 -25.76 -29.31 -12.14
N LYS A 1176 -25.80 -28.06 -11.65
CA LYS A 1176 -26.54 -26.96 -12.29
C LYS A 1176 -26.01 -26.64 -13.69
N ASP A 1177 -24.69 -26.71 -13.91
CA ASP A 1177 -24.10 -26.51 -15.24
C ASP A 1177 -24.51 -27.64 -16.21
N ARG A 1178 -24.52 -28.89 -15.74
CA ARG A 1178 -24.99 -30.03 -16.55
C ARG A 1178 -26.46 -29.91 -16.90
N ASP A 1179 -27.29 -29.56 -15.92
CA ASP A 1179 -28.74 -29.43 -16.10
C ASP A 1179 -29.09 -28.24 -17.02
N ALA A 1180 -28.23 -27.21 -17.12
CA ALA A 1180 -28.36 -26.11 -18.08
C ALA A 1180 -28.00 -26.48 -19.54
N THR A 1181 -27.19 -27.53 -19.75
CA THR A 1181 -26.76 -27.98 -21.09
C THR A 1181 -27.66 -29.03 -21.76
N ILE A 1182 -28.64 -29.58 -21.04
CA ILE A 1182 -29.61 -30.55 -21.57
C ILE A 1182 -30.94 -29.82 -21.77
N PRO A 1183 -31.36 -29.47 -23.01
CA PRO A 1183 -32.71 -29.00 -23.25
C PRO A 1183 -33.64 -30.20 -23.06
N SER A 1184 -34.17 -30.37 -21.85
CA SER A 1184 -35.21 -31.37 -21.58
C SER A 1184 -36.48 -30.93 -22.30
N PRO A 1185 -36.96 -31.67 -23.32
CA PRO A 1185 -38.24 -31.39 -23.94
C PRO A 1185 -39.32 -31.71 -22.92
N GLY A 1186 -39.93 -30.67 -22.32
CA GLY A 1186 -41.05 -30.80 -21.39
C GLY A 1186 -40.86 -30.25 -19.98
N ALA A 1187 -39.73 -29.62 -19.64
CA ALA A 1187 -39.52 -29.03 -18.30
C ALA A 1187 -39.84 -27.52 -18.21
N SER A 1188 -40.06 -26.84 -19.33
CA SER A 1188 -40.29 -25.39 -19.39
C SER A 1188 -41.73 -24.95 -19.06
N ASP A 1189 -42.62 -25.89 -18.72
CA ASP A 1189 -44.08 -25.61 -18.58
C ASP A 1189 -44.62 -25.86 -17.16
N GLN A 1190 -43.77 -26.02 -16.13
CA GLN A 1190 -44.24 -26.29 -14.75
C GLN A 1190 -43.63 -25.44 -13.62
N LEU A 1191 -42.70 -24.54 -13.91
CA LEU A 1191 -42.23 -23.56 -12.94
C LEU A 1191 -42.84 -22.20 -13.30
N THR A 1192 -44.07 -21.97 -12.85
CA THR A 1192 -44.62 -20.61 -12.73
C THR A 1192 -43.60 -19.72 -12.01
N ASP A 1193 -43.40 -18.48 -12.46
CA ASP A 1193 -42.44 -17.52 -11.87
C ASP A 1193 -42.43 -17.50 -10.33
N ASP A 1194 -43.59 -17.71 -9.70
CA ASP A 1194 -43.72 -17.76 -8.24
C ASP A 1194 -43.05 -18.98 -7.57
N LYS A 1195 -42.97 -20.14 -8.24
CA LYS A 1195 -42.27 -21.33 -7.69
C LYS A 1195 -40.76 -21.22 -7.80
N THR A 1196 -40.25 -20.50 -8.81
CA THR A 1196 -38.81 -20.29 -9.01
C THR A 1196 -38.26 -19.28 -8.00
N LYS A 1197 -39.08 -18.28 -7.60
CA LYS A 1197 -38.76 -17.30 -6.54
C LYS A 1197 -38.52 -17.93 -5.16
N ASP A 1198 -39.27 -18.99 -4.82
CA ASP A 1198 -39.18 -19.66 -3.52
C ASP A 1198 -37.95 -20.57 -3.35
N LEU A 1199 -37.25 -20.92 -4.44
CA LEU A 1199 -36.12 -21.86 -4.40
C LEU A 1199 -34.83 -21.26 -3.83
N GLY A 1200 -34.65 -19.93 -3.85
CA GLY A 1200 -33.46 -19.26 -3.32
C GLY A 1200 -32.16 -19.82 -3.91
N ASP A 1201 -31.20 -20.27 -3.06
CA ASP A 1201 -29.94 -20.87 -3.52
C ASP A 1201 -30.09 -22.22 -4.24
N LEU A 1202 -31.26 -22.86 -4.13
CA LEU A 1202 -31.56 -24.10 -4.85
C LEU A 1202 -32.00 -23.85 -6.29
N ALA A 1203 -32.22 -22.58 -6.69
CA ALA A 1203 -32.61 -22.25 -8.06
C ALA A 1203 -31.51 -22.69 -9.06
N PRO A 1204 -31.89 -23.18 -10.27
CA PRO A 1204 -30.93 -23.58 -11.30
C PRO A 1204 -29.99 -22.44 -11.75
N SER A 1205 -30.45 -21.20 -11.70
CA SER A 1205 -29.69 -19.99 -12.05
C SER A 1205 -28.69 -19.56 -10.97
N TYR A 1206 -28.88 -19.94 -9.70
CA TYR A 1206 -28.01 -19.53 -8.60
C TYR A 1206 -26.66 -20.26 -8.64
N ARG A 1207 -25.55 -19.56 -8.40
CA ARG A 1207 -24.20 -20.13 -8.29
C ARG A 1207 -23.62 -19.88 -6.90
N TYR A 1208 -23.08 -20.92 -6.28
CA TYR A 1208 -22.39 -20.85 -4.99
C TYR A 1208 -20.96 -20.33 -5.15
N ILE A 1209 -20.46 -19.60 -4.16
CA ILE A 1209 -19.08 -19.09 -4.08
C ILE A 1209 -18.21 -20.09 -3.31
N TYR A 1210 -16.99 -20.31 -3.78
CA TYR A 1210 -16.01 -21.24 -3.22
C TYR A 1210 -15.18 -20.66 -2.09
#